data_AF-A0A7X0AWB5-F1
#
_entry.id   AF-A0A7X0AWB5-F1
#
_cell.length_a   1.000
_cell.length_b   1.000
_cell.length_c   1.000
_cell.angle_alpha   90.00
_cell.angle_beta   90.00
_cell.angle_gamma   90.00
#
_symmetry.space_group_name_H-M   'P 1'
#
loop_
_entity.id
_entity.type
_entity.pdbx_description
1 polymer ?
#
loop_
_entity_poly.entity_id
_entity_poly.type
_entity_poly.pdbx_seq_one_letter_code
_entity_poly.pdbx_strand_id
1 'polypeptide(L)'
;MASITGNNQATLVNSGTIVVQGTGNTIVGANNTITLLQSVVRASVTITGSGNTIVDSFAGNTINVGGGSAVVSATADVINIVGGGNTVEIDNNNIVYDAYSGDRILFTGFSSRYTGAANYLTVASGGGLTVGGGGNLVSLNGAATLNLSSSGNIVTELGRNSTIVFSGGNLIETVTGVGDTIFMNDSTNKLSVGGSNVQVQAVGNTISLLAGATNVTISGAVKAAINRIYVASGTITTGAAMVVNGAGTSLNFLSGGAATLTNPSNASITVSGSGAILTVAGSGATFTLAGSGQSLVGSGETVTVAGTDTVNGNGNIVTVSQGAAASILGNNNIVTVGDGARATVSGVGDTLIALGGASVASTAGSSVLVGAGTGATLTGSPAATVRYDANGMTINLVTGRATAAGATVSDTLAGVGTLLATGNNDTLIANTGAILSLTGTGGMVTLTGGRNTVLGSAKSSETVVITATNSVETISATGAVVTVQGAGDTLFLSGTGNQVTTAAGGTINVAAAASATLYGANNVVTIASGGMATIMGSGDTITATGASLTVSAPAGATAKVSGNNNTIAMTVGGDTLALSGSGNAVTAAGDTITLAASATATIAGDGNTISVANLGALKVTGAGDVITATGATVTVAAPTGSTTTIGGANDLITLAVAGETLALSGTGQQVNGTLGGTIAVASGGGATINGSAMTLGLGTGATVRITGNNDVITANNAALTVTTPSGYVETVSGSGDTISLTTTGATLKLSGSGHVVNAIAGDTVAVAANGGATINGSNVAVTVGSGATVTVAGGMDTVTANGAAVTVATPANSRTSVSGANNTIALTTTGETLALTGTGNTIVAKSTGATLALSSNGVGPSGELDLIVTHDKVWLQRSGNDLVVDQLGTAQVVKLSNWFSSTSSEVATIKASDGVVLTPTDVTSLLGKMTTFAGGHAGYNPLTTTSTSTNNAYYGGTFSGYWH
;
A
#
# COMPACT_ATOMS: atom_id res chain seq x y z
N MET A 1 30.81 107.64 41.17
CA MET A 1 31.70 106.85 40.30
C MET A 1 33.11 106.99 40.84
N ALA A 2 33.69 105.93 41.41
CA ALA A 2 35.09 105.93 41.85
C ALA A 2 35.94 105.22 40.79
N SER A 3 37.04 105.82 40.33
CA SER A 3 37.95 105.23 39.33
C SER A 3 39.30 104.92 39.98
N ILE A 4 39.77 103.68 39.85
CA ILE A 4 41.07 103.21 40.34
C ILE A 4 41.94 102.90 39.11
N THR A 5 43.07 103.59 38.98
CA THR A 5 44.06 103.39 37.92
C THR A 5 45.43 103.11 38.54
N GLY A 6 45.98 101.91 38.35
CA GLY A 6 47.36 101.55 38.76
C GLY A 6 47.48 100.34 39.72
N ASN A 7 48.70 99.79 39.82
CA ASN A 7 49.09 98.55 40.55
C ASN A 7 49.22 98.74 42.09
N ASN A 8 48.25 99.39 42.74
CA ASN A 8 48.46 100.00 44.06
C ASN A 8 47.95 99.24 45.29
N GLN A 9 47.49 97.98 45.18
CA GLN A 9 46.95 97.21 46.32
C GLN A 9 45.93 98.00 47.20
N ALA A 10 45.10 98.86 46.59
CA ALA A 10 44.23 99.77 47.34
C ALA A 10 43.04 99.01 47.95
N THR A 11 42.66 99.34 49.19
CA THR A 11 41.41 98.87 49.84
C THR A 11 40.34 99.98 49.77
N LEU A 12 39.24 99.76 49.06
CA LEU A 12 38.17 100.76 48.90
C LEU A 12 36.88 100.34 49.61
N VAL A 13 36.39 101.18 50.52
CA VAL A 13 35.09 101.01 51.17
C VAL A 13 34.05 101.93 50.51
N ASN A 14 33.09 101.37 49.77
CA ASN A 14 32.14 102.18 48.97
C ASN A 14 30.79 101.49 48.74
N SER A 15 29.80 102.30 48.35
CA SER A 15 28.48 101.91 47.84
C SER A 15 28.17 102.76 46.60
N GLY A 16 28.45 102.25 45.40
CA GLY A 16 28.15 102.89 44.10
C GLY A 16 28.90 102.27 42.90
N THR A 17 28.95 102.98 41.75
CA THR A 17 29.70 102.50 40.56
C THR A 17 31.21 102.72 40.70
N ILE A 18 32.01 101.69 40.46
CA ILE A 18 33.47 101.67 40.58
C ILE A 18 34.08 101.18 39.26
N VAL A 19 35.09 101.86 38.75
CA VAL A 19 35.85 101.44 37.58
C VAL A 19 37.26 101.08 38.03
N VAL A 20 37.74 99.89 37.68
CA VAL A 20 39.03 99.38 38.16
C VAL A 20 39.94 99.04 36.98
N GLN A 21 41.15 99.59 36.99
CA GLN A 21 42.24 99.32 36.05
C GLN A 21 43.52 98.98 36.85
N GLY A 22 44.06 97.76 36.69
CA GLY A 22 45.31 97.31 37.34
C GLY A 22 45.16 96.06 38.23
N THR A 23 46.27 95.55 38.79
CA THR A 23 46.32 94.33 39.64
C THR A 23 46.45 94.63 41.14
N GLY A 24 46.00 93.70 41.99
CA GLY A 24 46.17 93.68 43.44
C GLY A 24 45.12 94.43 44.26
N ASN A 25 44.10 95.03 43.64
CA ASN A 25 43.15 95.91 44.34
C ASN A 25 42.13 95.13 45.19
N THR A 26 41.73 95.68 46.34
CA THR A 26 40.68 95.14 47.22
C THR A 26 39.51 96.12 47.34
N ILE A 27 38.29 95.67 47.14
CA ILE A 27 37.06 96.44 47.30
C ILE A 27 36.27 95.79 48.43
N VAL A 28 35.82 96.57 49.41
CA VAL A 28 35.07 96.12 50.58
C VAL A 28 33.80 96.96 50.68
N GLY A 29 32.66 96.46 50.25
CA GLY A 29 31.43 97.26 50.26
C GLY A 29 30.23 96.50 49.75
N ALA A 30 29.04 97.06 49.97
CA ALA A 30 27.79 96.47 49.56
C ALA A 30 27.13 97.27 48.42
N ASN A 31 26.39 96.57 47.55
CA ASN A 31 25.60 97.14 46.45
C ASN A 31 26.39 97.99 45.44
N ASN A 32 27.63 97.61 45.14
CA ASN A 32 28.46 98.30 44.14
C ASN A 32 28.23 97.76 42.73
N THR A 33 28.47 98.58 41.71
CA THR A 33 28.60 98.14 40.30
C THR A 33 30.03 98.36 39.85
N ILE A 34 30.80 97.30 39.61
CA ILE A 34 32.24 97.34 39.43
C ILE A 34 32.56 96.97 37.98
N THR A 35 33.09 97.91 37.20
CA THR A 35 33.52 97.66 35.81
C THR A 35 35.03 97.50 35.74
N LEU A 36 35.50 96.36 35.23
CA LEU A 36 36.92 96.09 34.99
C LEU A 36 37.28 96.53 33.56
N LEU A 37 38.39 97.24 33.40
CA LEU A 37 38.89 97.71 32.09
C LEU A 37 40.32 97.18 31.84
N GLN A 38 40.66 96.84 30.58
CA GLN A 38 41.94 96.18 30.25
C GLN A 38 43.17 96.91 30.80
N SER A 39 44.06 96.12 31.39
CA SER A 39 45.49 96.41 31.51
C SER A 39 46.26 95.33 30.73
N VAL A 40 47.41 95.67 30.17
CA VAL A 40 48.26 94.84 29.29
C VAL A 40 48.73 93.53 29.98
N VAL A 41 48.48 93.37 31.28
CA VAL A 41 48.74 92.17 32.06
C VAL A 41 47.49 91.86 32.91
N ARG A 42 46.96 90.64 32.73
CA ARG A 42 45.86 90.01 33.48
C ARG A 42 45.63 90.64 34.87
N ALA A 43 44.52 91.35 35.07
CA ALA A 43 44.19 92.05 36.32
C ALA A 43 43.83 91.07 37.44
N SER A 44 44.19 91.37 38.70
CA SER A 44 43.72 90.61 39.88
C SER A 44 43.03 91.55 40.87
N VAL A 45 41.76 91.32 41.20
CA VAL A 45 40.96 92.20 42.08
C VAL A 45 40.21 91.36 43.11
N THR A 46 40.26 91.76 44.38
CA THR A 46 39.48 91.17 45.47
C THR A 46 38.28 92.05 45.79
N ILE A 47 37.09 91.47 45.89
CA ILE A 47 35.83 92.18 46.08
C ILE A 47 35.08 91.47 47.20
N THR A 48 34.80 92.20 48.28
CA THR A 48 34.12 91.68 49.46
C THR A 48 32.91 92.53 49.83
N GLY A 49 31.85 91.91 50.33
CA GLY A 49 30.59 92.55 50.73
C GLY A 49 29.41 92.16 49.83
N SER A 50 28.19 92.44 50.29
CA SER A 50 26.96 91.86 49.69
C SER A 50 26.27 92.78 48.67
N GLY A 51 25.70 92.18 47.62
CA GLY A 51 24.93 92.85 46.57
C GLY A 51 25.76 93.46 45.45
N ASN A 52 27.05 93.11 45.31
CA ASN A 52 27.93 93.71 44.30
C ASN A 52 27.71 93.10 42.91
N THR A 53 27.59 93.92 41.88
CA THR A 53 27.61 93.51 40.46
C THR A 53 28.96 93.84 39.85
N ILE A 54 29.60 92.89 39.18
CA ILE A 54 30.91 93.00 38.57
C ILE A 54 30.72 92.77 37.07
N VAL A 55 31.22 93.68 36.24
CA VAL A 55 31.15 93.62 34.79
C VAL A 55 32.56 93.68 34.23
N ASP A 56 32.99 92.61 33.58
CA ASP A 56 34.27 92.52 32.91
C ASP A 56 34.05 92.16 31.44
N SER A 57 34.53 93.03 30.56
CA SER A 57 34.42 92.82 29.11
C SER A 57 35.65 92.16 28.51
N PHE A 58 36.63 91.74 29.32
CA PHE A 58 37.95 91.36 28.84
C PHE A 58 38.49 90.09 29.50
N ALA A 59 38.91 89.14 28.67
CA ALA A 59 39.37 87.83 29.13
C ALA A 59 40.74 87.81 29.82
N GLY A 60 40.88 86.88 30.76
CA GLY A 60 42.14 86.46 31.36
C GLY A 60 42.44 87.06 32.74
N ASN A 61 41.51 87.83 33.30
CA ASN A 61 41.59 88.44 34.62
C ASN A 61 41.34 87.42 35.75
N THR A 62 41.70 87.79 36.97
CA THR A 62 41.47 87.03 38.20
C THR A 62 40.62 87.86 39.17
N ILE A 63 39.43 87.39 39.51
CA ILE A 63 38.46 88.13 40.33
C ILE A 63 38.22 87.32 41.61
N ASN A 64 38.72 87.79 42.75
CA ASN A 64 38.40 87.19 44.04
C ASN A 64 37.10 87.82 44.56
N VAL A 65 36.08 87.04 44.92
CA VAL A 65 34.75 87.54 45.34
C VAL A 65 34.35 86.88 46.66
N GLY A 66 33.83 87.66 47.62
CA GLY A 66 33.41 87.14 48.92
C GLY A 66 32.52 88.08 49.74
N GLY A 67 32.19 87.69 50.97
CA GLY A 67 31.51 88.55 51.96
C GLY A 67 30.01 88.77 51.76
N GLY A 68 29.29 87.85 51.10
CA GLY A 68 27.84 87.91 50.94
C GLY A 68 27.37 87.53 49.55
N SER A 69 26.53 88.37 48.92
CA SER A 69 26.04 88.14 47.55
C SER A 69 26.79 88.93 46.47
N ALA A 70 27.00 88.35 45.29
CA ALA A 70 27.57 89.05 44.15
C ALA A 70 27.03 88.54 42.80
N VAL A 71 27.11 89.35 41.76
CA VAL A 71 26.84 88.99 40.36
C VAL A 71 28.10 89.30 39.56
N VAL A 72 28.63 88.35 38.80
CA VAL A 72 29.87 88.45 38.03
C VAL A 72 29.57 88.18 36.57
N SER A 73 29.47 89.25 35.78
CA SER A 73 29.34 89.20 34.34
C SER A 73 30.72 89.40 33.70
N ALA A 74 31.49 88.31 33.57
CA ALA A 74 32.87 88.28 33.09
C ALA A 74 33.04 87.14 32.07
N THR A 75 34.07 87.09 31.23
CA THR A 75 34.22 86.00 30.23
C THR A 75 35.67 85.55 30.09
N ALA A 76 35.92 84.24 30.21
CA ALA A 76 37.25 83.62 30.13
C ALA A 76 38.22 84.10 31.23
N ASP A 77 37.66 84.40 32.40
CA ASP A 77 38.37 84.86 33.60
C ASP A 77 38.47 83.75 34.66
N VAL A 78 39.36 83.97 35.62
CA VAL A 78 39.50 83.14 36.83
C VAL A 78 38.76 83.81 37.97
N ILE A 79 37.75 83.18 38.54
CA ILE A 79 36.98 83.71 39.68
C ILE A 79 37.33 82.89 40.92
N ASN A 80 37.88 83.51 41.96
CA ASN A 80 38.13 82.83 43.23
C ASN A 80 37.07 83.23 44.25
N ILE A 81 36.32 82.29 44.78
CA ILE A 81 35.39 82.57 45.88
C ILE A 81 36.18 82.57 47.20
N VAL A 82 36.01 83.63 48.00
CA VAL A 82 36.76 83.84 49.24
C VAL A 82 35.79 83.95 50.42
N GLY A 83 36.00 83.09 51.43
CA GLY A 83 35.05 82.90 52.53
C GLY A 83 33.91 81.95 52.15
N GLY A 84 33.21 81.39 53.14
CA GLY A 84 32.07 80.47 52.90
C GLY A 84 30.71 81.14 53.12
N GLY A 85 29.65 80.55 52.55
CA GLY A 85 28.27 81.01 52.73
C GLY A 85 27.83 82.16 51.81
N ASN A 86 28.58 82.41 50.73
CA ASN A 86 28.27 83.44 49.74
C ASN A 86 27.11 83.04 48.83
N THR A 87 26.57 84.00 48.09
CA THR A 87 25.58 83.77 47.01
C THR A 87 26.00 84.50 45.74
N VAL A 88 26.61 83.78 44.80
CA VAL A 88 27.33 84.36 43.65
C VAL A 88 26.69 83.92 42.34
N GLU A 89 26.27 84.87 41.50
CA GLU A 89 25.88 84.62 40.12
C GLU A 89 27.07 84.86 39.20
N ILE A 90 27.31 83.97 38.25
CA ILE A 90 28.45 84.00 37.33
C ILE A 90 27.92 83.77 35.91
N ASP A 91 28.13 84.76 35.06
CA ASP A 91 27.76 84.68 33.65
C ASP A 91 28.98 84.35 32.79
N ASN A 92 28.73 83.83 31.59
CA ASN A 92 29.72 83.49 30.55
C ASN A 92 30.84 82.51 30.99
N ASN A 93 31.79 82.25 30.10
CA ASN A 93 32.69 81.08 30.14
C ASN A 93 33.88 81.27 31.13
N ASN A 94 33.70 81.09 32.44
CA ASN A 94 34.75 81.35 33.44
C ASN A 94 35.30 80.09 34.13
N ILE A 95 36.52 80.19 34.67
CA ILE A 95 37.12 79.18 35.56
C ILE A 95 36.94 79.67 36.99
N VAL A 96 36.20 78.92 37.80
CA VAL A 96 35.87 79.27 39.17
C VAL A 96 36.58 78.33 40.13
N TYR A 97 37.33 78.88 41.09
CA TYR A 97 37.93 78.15 42.20
C TYR A 97 37.28 78.56 43.51
N ASP A 98 37.02 77.59 44.35
CA ASP A 98 36.42 77.81 45.65
C ASP A 98 37.03 76.83 46.65
N ALA A 99 37.71 77.38 47.65
CA ALA A 99 38.34 76.61 48.71
C ALA A 99 37.43 76.48 49.95
N TYR A 100 36.25 77.10 49.94
CA TYR A 100 35.34 77.18 51.07
C TYR A 100 34.07 76.36 50.79
N SER A 101 33.24 76.19 51.82
CA SER A 101 32.03 75.35 51.78
C SER A 101 30.79 76.15 52.15
N GLY A 102 29.62 75.71 51.69
CA GLY A 102 28.32 76.32 51.99
C GLY A 102 27.94 77.48 51.08
N ASP A 103 28.70 77.75 50.03
CA ASP A 103 28.43 78.78 49.03
C ASP A 103 27.30 78.36 48.07
N ARG A 104 26.51 79.33 47.60
CA ARG A 104 25.46 79.15 46.57
C ARG A 104 25.88 79.86 45.30
N ILE A 105 26.14 79.13 44.22
CA ILE A 105 26.69 79.68 42.98
C ILE A 105 25.76 79.40 41.81
N LEU A 106 25.25 80.44 41.16
CA LEU A 106 24.42 80.36 39.96
C LEU A 106 25.29 80.61 38.71
N PHE A 107 25.26 79.69 37.76
CA PHE A 107 25.94 79.80 36.47
C PHE A 107 24.92 80.03 35.36
N THR A 108 25.03 81.14 34.64
CA THR A 108 24.11 81.47 33.52
C THR A 108 24.76 81.28 32.14
N GLY A 109 26.09 81.20 32.08
CA GLY A 109 26.88 81.07 30.85
C GLY A 109 27.17 79.63 30.39
N PHE A 110 27.76 79.50 29.20
CA PHE A 110 28.19 78.23 28.63
C PHE A 110 29.61 77.83 29.10
N SER A 111 29.94 76.54 29.11
CA SER A 111 31.31 76.02 29.29
C SER A 111 32.14 76.54 30.49
N SER A 112 31.51 76.96 31.59
CA SER A 112 32.23 77.32 32.81
C SER A 112 32.87 76.10 33.47
N ARG A 113 33.96 76.27 34.21
CA ARG A 113 34.62 75.20 34.97
C ARG A 113 34.71 75.58 36.45
N TYR A 114 34.11 74.81 37.32
CA TYR A 114 34.15 75.01 38.77
C TYR A 114 35.03 73.98 39.47
N THR A 115 35.85 74.40 40.42
CA THR A 115 36.63 73.53 41.30
C THR A 115 36.44 73.99 42.74
N GLY A 116 35.64 73.24 43.50
CA GLY A 116 35.39 73.46 44.92
C GLY A 116 34.59 72.31 45.51
N ALA A 117 34.36 72.34 46.83
CA ALA A 117 33.76 71.21 47.55
C ALA A 117 32.69 71.63 48.55
N ALA A 118 31.63 70.83 48.67
CA ALA A 118 30.52 71.05 49.61
C ALA A 118 29.73 72.37 49.39
N ASN A 119 29.52 72.74 48.12
CA ASN A 119 28.79 73.96 47.73
C ASN A 119 27.53 73.66 46.91
N TYR A 120 26.59 74.61 46.89
CA TYR A 120 25.34 74.55 46.13
C TYR A 120 25.52 75.24 44.77
N LEU A 121 25.50 74.49 43.68
CA LEU A 121 25.69 75.00 42.33
C LEU A 121 24.37 74.94 41.57
N THR A 122 23.98 76.03 40.92
CA THR A 122 22.80 76.09 40.06
C THR A 122 23.23 76.45 38.65
N VAL A 123 22.75 75.75 37.63
CA VAL A 123 23.00 76.10 36.22
C VAL A 123 21.69 76.56 35.59
N ALA A 124 21.67 77.75 35.01
CA ALA A 124 20.48 78.29 34.34
C ALA A 124 20.22 77.59 33.00
N SER A 125 19.02 77.78 32.44
CA SER A 125 18.65 77.27 31.12
C SER A 125 19.58 77.82 30.03
N GLY A 126 20.06 76.95 29.16
CA GLY A 126 21.10 77.22 28.17
C GLY A 126 22.52 77.09 28.72
N GLY A 127 22.74 77.05 30.03
CA GLY A 127 24.09 77.07 30.61
C GLY A 127 24.91 75.79 30.44
N GLY A 128 26.21 75.90 30.67
CA GLY A 128 27.16 74.79 30.64
C GLY A 128 28.18 74.84 31.78
N LEU A 129 28.31 73.76 32.55
CA LEU A 129 29.21 73.69 33.72
C LEU A 129 30.03 72.39 33.75
N THR A 130 31.34 72.49 33.95
CA THR A 130 32.23 71.37 34.30
C THR A 130 32.67 71.47 35.75
N VAL A 131 32.42 70.46 36.57
CA VAL A 131 32.78 70.45 37.99
C VAL A 131 33.96 69.50 38.24
N GLY A 132 35.01 70.01 38.87
CA GLY A 132 36.25 69.31 39.20
C GLY A 132 36.41 68.92 40.68
N GLY A 133 35.64 69.51 41.61
CA GLY A 133 35.69 69.17 43.04
C GLY A 133 34.51 68.31 43.50
N GLY A 134 34.63 67.64 44.65
CA GLY A 134 33.63 66.68 45.16
C GLY A 134 32.74 67.24 46.26
N GLY A 135 31.62 66.58 46.57
CA GLY A 135 30.71 66.98 47.65
C GLY A 135 29.68 68.05 47.28
N ASN A 136 29.60 68.48 46.02
CA ASN A 136 28.75 69.60 45.64
C ASN A 136 27.28 69.22 45.40
N LEU A 137 26.45 70.16 45.82
CA LEU A 137 25.04 70.47 45.64
C LEU A 137 24.52 70.91 44.24
N VAL A 138 24.43 70.11 43.17
CA VAL A 138 24.12 70.67 41.83
C VAL A 138 22.62 70.63 41.45
N SER A 139 22.07 71.74 40.95
CA SER A 139 20.71 71.86 40.40
C SER A 139 20.72 72.50 39.00
N LEU A 140 19.86 72.05 38.08
CA LEU A 140 19.71 72.60 36.73
C LEU A 140 18.33 73.25 36.55
N ASN A 141 18.29 74.54 36.22
CA ASN A 141 17.09 75.32 35.96
C ASN A 141 16.78 75.40 34.45
N GLY A 142 16.52 74.26 33.80
CA GLY A 142 16.18 74.18 32.37
C GLY A 142 17.20 73.40 31.54
N ALA A 143 17.17 73.54 30.21
CA ALA A 143 18.02 72.77 29.31
C ALA A 143 19.49 73.19 29.44
N ALA A 144 20.34 72.39 30.08
CA ALA A 144 21.74 72.75 30.33
C ALA A 144 22.70 71.56 30.08
N THR A 145 24.00 71.85 29.94
CA THR A 145 25.06 70.84 29.87
C THR A 145 25.85 70.79 31.18
N LEU A 146 25.91 69.63 31.85
CA LEU A 146 26.67 69.44 33.08
C LEU A 146 27.70 68.33 32.92
N ASN A 147 28.97 68.58 33.23
CA ASN A 147 30.03 67.58 33.23
C ASN A 147 30.65 67.47 34.63
N LEU A 148 30.46 66.34 35.32
CA LEU A 148 31.05 66.09 36.63
C LEU A 148 32.26 65.17 36.48
N SER A 149 33.45 65.76 36.65
CA SER A 149 34.74 65.08 36.42
C SER A 149 35.34 64.41 37.67
N SER A 150 34.83 64.71 38.85
CA SER A 150 35.25 64.15 40.14
C SER A 150 34.10 63.46 40.87
N SER A 151 34.42 62.63 41.87
CA SER A 151 33.44 61.85 42.66
C SER A 151 32.82 62.64 43.81
N GLY A 152 31.65 62.17 44.29
CA GLY A 152 31.00 62.66 45.51
C GLY A 152 30.09 63.87 45.33
N ASN A 153 29.83 64.33 44.10
CA ASN A 153 28.82 65.35 43.83
C ASN A 153 27.42 64.71 43.81
N ILE A 154 26.41 65.47 44.21
CA ILE A 154 25.01 65.07 44.11
C ILE A 154 24.23 66.08 43.28
N VAL A 155 23.33 65.58 42.42
CA VAL A 155 22.43 66.38 41.59
C VAL A 155 21.00 66.14 42.05
N THR A 156 20.28 67.19 42.47
CA THR A 156 18.93 67.05 43.07
C THR A 156 17.78 67.41 42.15
N GLU A 157 18.01 68.27 41.15
CA GLU A 157 16.95 68.72 40.23
C GLU A 157 17.51 68.84 38.82
N LEU A 158 16.80 68.23 37.86
CA LEU A 158 17.13 68.31 36.45
C LEU A 158 16.08 69.11 35.70
N GLY A 159 16.56 69.95 34.78
CA GLY A 159 15.70 70.68 33.86
C GLY A 159 15.08 69.78 32.80
N ARG A 160 14.55 70.37 31.73
CA ARG A 160 14.01 69.64 30.57
C ARG A 160 15.04 69.65 29.43
N ASN A 161 15.28 68.53 28.78
CA ASN A 161 16.23 68.36 27.66
C ASN A 161 17.70 68.68 28.00
N SER A 162 18.15 68.31 29.20
CA SER A 162 19.53 68.52 29.66
C SER A 162 20.48 67.44 29.15
N THR A 163 21.77 67.76 29.01
CA THR A 163 22.84 66.77 28.74
C THR A 163 23.79 66.70 29.92
N ILE A 164 24.00 65.50 30.48
CA ILE A 164 24.81 65.32 31.69
C ILE A 164 25.86 64.25 31.45
N VAL A 165 27.11 64.51 31.82
CA VAL A 165 28.23 63.57 31.68
C VAL A 165 28.88 63.35 33.06
N PHE A 166 28.95 62.10 33.50
CA PHE A 166 29.61 61.70 34.74
C PHE A 166 30.89 60.93 34.42
N SER A 167 32.05 61.44 34.84
CA SER A 167 33.34 60.80 34.61
C SER A 167 34.02 60.25 35.88
N GLY A 168 33.45 60.50 37.07
CA GLY A 168 33.86 59.90 38.35
C GLY A 168 32.64 59.42 39.15
N GLY A 169 32.82 58.78 40.33
CA GLY A 169 31.75 58.21 41.15
C GLY A 169 30.82 59.22 41.84
N ASN A 170 29.68 59.54 41.21
CA ASN A 170 28.69 60.52 41.66
C ASN A 170 27.30 59.89 41.89
N LEU A 171 26.43 60.61 42.60
CA LEU A 171 25.07 60.18 42.94
C LEU A 171 24.05 61.18 42.38
N ILE A 172 23.09 60.74 41.56
CA ILE A 172 21.87 61.53 41.30
C ILE A 172 20.76 61.00 42.23
N GLU A 173 20.18 61.88 43.04
CA GLU A 173 19.13 61.50 43.98
C GLU A 173 17.81 61.23 43.25
N THR A 174 17.38 62.08 42.30
CA THR A 174 16.21 61.86 41.43
C THR A 174 16.23 62.72 40.15
N VAL A 175 16.12 62.10 38.97
CA VAL A 175 15.80 62.76 37.69
C VAL A 175 14.29 62.85 37.57
N THR A 176 13.70 64.05 37.66
CA THR A 176 12.26 64.28 37.41
C THR A 176 11.97 64.96 36.07
N GLY A 177 13.02 65.34 35.33
CA GLY A 177 12.95 66.07 34.06
C GLY A 177 12.36 65.29 32.88
N VAL A 178 12.12 66.00 31.77
CA VAL A 178 11.59 65.43 30.52
C VAL A 178 12.60 65.63 29.39
N GLY A 179 12.99 64.55 28.71
CA GLY A 179 13.85 64.60 27.50
C GLY A 179 15.37 64.62 27.75
N ASP A 180 15.82 64.33 28.98
CA ASP A 180 17.24 64.43 29.35
C ASP A 180 18.10 63.30 28.76
N THR A 181 19.37 63.61 28.44
CA THR A 181 20.40 62.64 28.02
C THR A 181 21.53 62.58 29.06
N ILE A 182 21.80 61.39 29.59
CA ILE A 182 22.75 61.17 30.69
C ILE A 182 23.82 60.16 30.26
N PHE A 183 25.09 60.51 30.37
CA PHE A 183 26.24 59.64 30.12
C PHE A 183 26.93 59.32 31.46
N MET A 184 26.99 58.03 31.83
CA MET A 184 27.63 57.53 33.05
C MET A 184 28.88 56.74 32.66
N ASN A 185 30.06 57.36 32.79
CA ASN A 185 31.33 56.79 32.31
C ASN A 185 32.17 56.08 33.40
N ASP A 186 31.74 56.14 34.66
CA ASP A 186 32.40 55.44 35.79
C ASP A 186 31.42 54.47 36.46
N SER A 187 31.81 53.20 36.65
CA SER A 187 30.97 52.11 37.18
C SER A 187 30.36 52.35 38.59
N THR A 188 30.92 53.25 39.39
CA THR A 188 30.43 53.52 40.75
C THR A 188 29.27 54.51 40.81
N ASN A 189 28.93 55.16 39.69
CA ASN A 189 27.80 56.10 39.64
C ASN A 189 26.46 55.42 39.96
N LYS A 190 25.60 56.17 40.66
CA LYS A 190 24.21 55.80 40.99
C LYS A 190 23.23 56.85 40.46
N LEU A 191 22.13 56.39 39.86
CA LEU A 191 21.12 57.25 39.24
C LEU A 191 19.72 56.82 39.66
N SER A 192 18.87 57.72 40.18
CA SER A 192 17.42 57.44 40.27
C SER A 192 16.63 58.24 39.22
N VAL A 193 15.71 57.62 38.48
CA VAL A 193 14.93 58.25 37.41
C VAL A 193 13.42 58.15 37.67
N GLY A 194 12.75 59.28 37.85
CA GLY A 194 11.28 59.39 37.94
C GLY A 194 10.63 60.16 36.77
N GLY A 195 11.41 60.75 35.86
CA GLY A 195 10.96 61.58 34.73
C GLY A 195 10.57 60.84 33.44
N SER A 196 10.25 61.60 32.38
CA SER A 196 9.78 61.07 31.09
C SER A 196 10.77 61.28 29.92
N ASN A 197 10.86 60.38 28.94
CA ASN A 197 11.74 60.49 27.76
C ASN A 197 13.25 60.62 28.09
N VAL A 198 13.73 59.94 29.13
CA VAL A 198 15.14 60.02 29.56
C VAL A 198 15.99 59.00 28.80
N GLN A 199 17.10 59.44 28.20
CA GLN A 199 18.11 58.56 27.60
C GLN A 199 19.32 58.46 28.53
N VAL A 200 19.75 57.24 28.87
CA VAL A 200 20.93 56.98 29.70
C VAL A 200 21.89 56.10 28.92
N GLN A 201 23.16 56.50 28.82
CA GLN A 201 24.25 55.64 28.36
C GLN A 201 25.16 55.32 29.54
N ALA A 202 25.28 54.05 29.91
CA ALA A 202 25.97 53.66 31.16
C ALA A 202 26.71 52.31 31.03
N VAL A 203 27.81 52.13 31.79
CA VAL A 203 28.58 50.87 31.85
C VAL A 203 29.02 50.58 33.29
N GLY A 204 28.55 49.47 33.86
CA GLY A 204 28.86 49.04 35.23
C GLY A 204 28.07 49.74 36.35
N ASN A 205 27.02 50.51 36.03
CA ASN A 205 26.34 51.42 36.95
C ASN A 205 25.10 50.85 37.63
N THR A 206 24.67 51.51 38.72
CA THR A 206 23.37 51.23 39.38
C THR A 206 22.34 52.31 39.02
N ILE A 207 21.23 51.91 38.39
CA ILE A 207 20.15 52.82 37.97
C ILE A 207 18.84 52.37 38.61
N SER A 208 18.16 53.24 39.36
CA SER A 208 16.86 52.99 40.01
C SER A 208 15.76 53.75 39.29
N LEU A 209 14.77 53.08 38.70
CA LEU A 209 13.59 53.73 38.13
C LEU A 209 12.52 53.86 39.22
N LEU A 210 12.05 55.09 39.46
CA LEU A 210 10.95 55.39 40.38
C LEU A 210 9.59 55.26 39.69
N ALA A 211 8.55 55.11 40.51
CA ALA A 211 7.16 55.07 40.07
C ALA A 211 6.79 56.31 39.23
N GLY A 212 6.22 56.12 38.03
CA GLY A 212 5.75 57.19 37.15
C GLY A 212 6.70 57.58 36.01
N ALA A 213 7.92 57.03 35.97
CA ALA A 213 8.82 57.22 34.83
C ALA A 213 8.24 56.63 33.53
N THR A 214 8.36 57.35 32.41
CA THR A 214 7.87 56.89 31.08
C THR A 214 8.92 57.12 29.99
N ASN A 215 8.99 56.26 28.97
CA ASN A 215 9.94 56.36 27.85
C ASN A 215 11.43 56.49 28.26
N VAL A 216 11.91 55.67 29.21
CA VAL A 216 13.34 55.65 29.60
C VAL A 216 14.11 54.65 28.71
N THR A 217 15.17 55.11 28.05
CA THR A 217 16.07 54.27 27.22
C THR A 217 17.42 54.13 27.91
N ILE A 218 17.94 52.91 28.10
CA ILE A 218 19.24 52.68 28.76
C ILE A 218 20.16 51.89 27.81
N SER A 219 21.13 52.56 27.19
CA SER A 219 22.09 51.93 26.26
C SER A 219 23.44 51.66 26.93
N GLY A 220 24.04 50.50 26.68
CA GLY A 220 25.40 50.16 27.12
C GLY A 220 26.39 50.14 25.95
N ALA A 221 27.68 50.41 26.22
CA ALA A 221 28.77 50.06 25.31
C ALA A 221 29.22 48.61 25.56
N VAL A 222 29.56 47.87 24.50
CA VAL A 222 29.97 46.46 24.53
C VAL A 222 31.32 46.27 25.26
N LYS A 223 31.33 46.29 26.59
CA LYS A 223 32.47 45.88 27.44
C LYS A 223 32.00 45.28 28.77
N ALA A 224 32.81 44.37 29.31
CA ALA A 224 32.53 43.33 30.32
C ALA A 224 31.94 43.71 31.71
N ALA A 225 31.50 44.96 31.95
CA ALA A 225 30.97 45.38 33.25
C ALA A 225 29.44 45.43 33.27
N ILE A 226 28.83 44.85 34.30
CA ILE A 226 27.39 44.64 34.46
C ILE A 226 26.71 45.90 35.00
N ASN A 227 25.75 46.47 34.27
CA ASN A 227 24.80 47.44 34.82
C ASN A 227 23.78 46.72 35.73
N ARG A 228 23.42 47.31 36.87
CA ARG A 228 22.29 46.87 37.70
C ARG A 228 21.16 47.89 37.60
N ILE A 229 20.02 47.47 37.08
CA ILE A 229 18.84 48.32 36.96
C ILE A 229 17.81 47.84 37.98
N TYR A 230 17.37 48.71 38.88
CA TYR A 230 16.30 48.45 39.83
C TYR A 230 15.06 49.19 39.39
N VAL A 231 13.90 48.53 39.41
CA VAL A 231 12.62 49.18 39.13
C VAL A 231 11.77 49.07 40.39
N ALA A 232 11.48 50.22 41.00
CA ALA A 232 10.56 50.31 42.14
C ALA A 232 9.10 50.30 41.65
N SER A 233 8.18 49.85 42.51
CA SER A 233 6.75 49.64 42.22
C SER A 233 6.10 50.76 41.40
N GLY A 234 5.54 50.42 40.23
CA GLY A 234 4.85 51.35 39.33
C GLY A 234 4.77 50.82 37.89
N THR A 235 3.79 51.29 37.11
CA THR A 235 3.68 50.98 35.67
C THR A 235 4.62 51.88 34.89
N ILE A 236 5.62 51.33 34.19
CA ILE A 236 6.37 52.08 33.18
C ILE A 236 5.59 51.97 31.87
N THR A 237 4.68 52.92 31.61
CA THR A 237 3.97 53.00 30.32
C THR A 237 4.86 53.73 29.32
N THR A 238 5.57 52.99 28.47
CA THR A 238 6.32 53.59 27.37
C THR A 238 5.52 53.51 26.07
N GLY A 239 5.39 54.63 25.36
CA GLY A 239 4.91 54.66 23.96
C GLY A 239 5.93 54.11 22.96
N ALA A 240 7.17 53.88 23.40
CA ALA A 240 8.20 53.08 22.72
C ALA A 240 9.23 52.54 23.74
N ALA A 241 9.50 51.23 23.66
CA ALA A 241 10.72 50.49 24.04
C ALA A 241 11.59 50.96 25.22
N MET A 242 11.74 50.12 26.27
CA MET A 242 12.99 50.10 27.06
C MET A 242 13.99 49.18 26.33
N VAL A 243 14.98 49.76 25.65
CA VAL A 243 16.12 49.01 25.10
C VAL A 243 17.16 48.89 26.22
N VAL A 244 17.57 47.67 26.56
CA VAL A 244 18.73 47.38 27.43
C VAL A 244 19.74 46.61 26.58
N ASN A 245 20.83 47.27 26.15
CA ASN A 245 21.83 46.67 25.26
C ASN A 245 23.13 46.38 26.05
N GLY A 246 23.40 45.10 26.36
CA GLY A 246 24.64 44.67 27.02
C GLY A 246 24.53 43.33 27.76
N ALA A 247 25.44 42.40 27.47
CA ALA A 247 25.54 41.10 28.15
C ALA A 247 25.77 41.28 29.67
N GLY A 248 24.98 40.57 30.49
CA GLY A 248 25.13 40.53 31.94
C GLY A 248 24.35 41.57 32.75
N THR A 249 23.54 42.45 32.15
CA THR A 249 22.73 43.45 32.89
C THR A 249 21.67 42.80 33.79
N SER A 250 21.77 42.96 35.12
CA SER A 250 20.77 42.46 36.07
C SER A 250 19.66 43.50 36.26
N LEU A 251 18.44 43.20 35.80
CA LEU A 251 17.25 43.99 36.04
C LEU A 251 16.43 43.37 37.17
N ASN A 252 16.29 44.05 38.31
CA ASN A 252 15.55 43.57 39.48
C ASN A 252 14.30 44.42 39.75
N PHE A 253 13.14 43.78 39.83
CA PHE A 253 11.86 44.42 40.18
C PHE A 253 11.55 44.13 41.65
N LEU A 254 11.13 45.13 42.43
CA LEU A 254 10.97 44.99 43.89
C LEU A 254 9.62 44.41 44.34
N SER A 255 8.52 44.66 43.63
CA SER A 255 7.20 43.98 43.75
C SER A 255 6.14 44.76 42.96
N GLY A 256 5.36 44.08 42.11
CA GLY A 256 4.29 44.67 41.29
C GLY A 256 4.81 45.66 40.23
N GLY A 257 4.38 45.53 38.98
CA GLY A 257 4.76 46.45 37.90
C GLY A 257 4.65 45.81 36.52
N ALA A 258 4.72 46.63 35.46
CA ALA A 258 4.77 46.17 34.07
C ALA A 258 5.94 46.82 33.33
N ALA A 259 6.70 46.05 32.53
CA ALA A 259 7.79 46.55 31.70
C ALA A 259 7.76 45.93 30.29
N THR A 260 8.26 46.65 29.28
CA THR A 260 8.43 46.15 27.91
C THR A 260 9.89 46.28 27.48
N LEU A 261 10.51 45.16 27.10
CA LEU A 261 11.90 45.05 26.68
C LEU A 261 11.97 44.80 25.17
N THR A 262 12.79 45.54 24.43
CA THR A 262 12.98 45.32 22.98
C THR A 262 14.41 44.91 22.66
N ASN A 263 14.59 43.99 21.70
CA ASN A 263 15.86 43.46 21.21
C ASN A 263 16.87 42.99 22.30
N PRO A 264 16.47 42.18 23.28
CA PRO A 264 17.34 41.82 24.41
C PRO A 264 18.32 40.67 24.13
N SER A 265 18.73 40.46 22.88
CA SER A 265 19.53 39.29 22.49
C SER A 265 20.71 39.08 23.45
N ASN A 266 20.79 37.89 24.07
CA ASN A 266 21.79 37.49 25.06
C ASN A 266 21.80 38.28 26.39
N ALA A 267 20.73 38.96 26.76
CA ALA A 267 20.58 39.57 28.09
C ALA A 267 20.32 38.49 29.17
N SER A 268 20.74 38.72 30.42
CA SER A 268 20.47 37.84 31.57
C SER A 268 19.78 38.63 32.69
N ILE A 269 18.50 38.38 32.92
CA ILE A 269 17.62 39.21 33.76
C ILE A 269 17.08 38.41 34.95
N THR A 270 17.05 38.98 36.16
CA THR A 270 16.53 38.33 37.38
C THR A 270 15.47 39.18 38.06
N VAL A 271 14.22 38.74 37.97
CA VAL A 271 13.06 39.40 38.57
C VAL A 271 12.84 38.82 39.98
N SER A 272 13.18 39.55 41.05
CA SER A 272 13.12 39.02 42.43
C SER A 272 11.81 39.32 43.16
N GLY A 273 11.02 40.29 42.69
CA GLY A 273 9.75 40.70 43.29
C GLY A 273 8.57 39.81 42.90
N SER A 274 7.43 39.99 43.58
CA SER A 274 6.17 39.30 43.26
C SER A 274 5.30 40.12 42.30
N GLY A 275 4.50 39.49 41.43
CA GLY A 275 3.44 40.18 40.66
C GLY A 275 3.89 41.01 39.45
N ALA A 276 5.12 40.84 38.95
CA ALA A 276 5.65 41.61 37.83
C ALA A 276 5.16 41.09 36.46
N ILE A 277 4.81 41.97 35.53
CA ILE A 277 4.49 41.65 34.13
C ILE A 277 5.63 42.16 33.24
N LEU A 278 6.17 41.30 32.38
CA LEU A 278 7.28 41.64 31.50
C LEU A 278 6.97 41.25 30.06
N THR A 279 6.83 42.22 29.17
CA THR A 279 6.68 41.99 27.73
C THR A 279 8.05 42.07 27.06
N VAL A 280 8.34 41.15 26.15
CA VAL A 280 9.61 41.09 25.41
C VAL A 280 9.33 41.07 23.91
N ALA A 281 9.90 42.04 23.22
CA ALA A 281 9.87 42.19 21.77
C ALA A 281 11.27 41.87 21.23
N GLY A 282 11.54 40.59 21.05
CA GLY A 282 12.81 40.02 20.61
C GLY A 282 12.91 38.55 21.00
N SER A 283 14.10 37.96 20.91
CA SER A 283 14.38 36.58 21.34
C SER A 283 15.83 36.43 21.84
N GLY A 284 16.13 35.33 22.54
CA GLY A 284 17.47 34.94 22.95
C GLY A 284 17.98 35.54 24.27
N ALA A 285 17.12 36.19 25.05
CA ALA A 285 17.40 36.57 26.43
C ALA A 285 17.17 35.39 27.40
N THR A 286 17.83 35.49 28.55
CA THR A 286 17.68 34.59 29.69
C THR A 286 16.99 35.33 30.83
N PHE A 287 15.93 34.76 31.39
CA PHE A 287 15.18 35.28 32.52
C PHE A 287 15.24 34.32 33.70
N THR A 288 15.32 34.86 34.92
CA THR A 288 15.06 34.15 36.17
C THR A 288 13.92 34.87 36.89
N LEU A 289 12.77 34.23 36.97
CA LEU A 289 11.59 34.67 37.72
C LEU A 289 11.72 34.10 39.14
N ALA A 290 12.28 34.88 40.06
CA ALA A 290 12.63 34.43 41.41
C ALA A 290 11.53 34.67 42.47
N GLY A 291 10.60 35.61 42.22
CA GLY A 291 9.39 35.80 43.03
C GLY A 291 8.20 34.93 42.60
N SER A 292 6.98 35.31 43.02
CA SER A 292 5.72 34.63 42.66
C SER A 292 4.70 35.58 42.02
N GLY A 293 3.81 35.06 41.20
CA GLY A 293 2.75 35.82 40.52
C GLY A 293 3.25 36.64 39.33
N GLN A 294 4.45 36.37 38.84
CA GLN A 294 5.07 37.09 37.72
C GLN A 294 4.54 36.54 36.39
N SER A 295 4.55 37.36 35.35
CA SER A 295 4.12 37.01 34.00
C SER A 295 5.11 37.52 32.97
N LEU A 296 5.78 36.63 32.26
CA LEU A 296 6.63 36.95 31.12
C LEU A 296 5.82 36.76 29.83
N VAL A 297 5.83 37.73 28.93
CA VAL A 297 5.22 37.70 27.60
C VAL A 297 6.33 37.86 26.56
N GLY A 298 6.85 36.78 25.99
CA GLY A 298 8.01 36.80 25.10
C GLY A 298 8.17 35.48 24.33
N SER A 299 8.88 35.50 23.20
CA SER A 299 9.07 34.31 22.34
C SER A 299 10.54 34.04 22.05
N GLY A 300 10.97 32.79 22.13
CA GLY A 300 12.36 32.39 21.92
C GLY A 300 13.30 32.71 23.09
N GLU A 301 12.76 32.84 24.30
CA GLU A 301 13.52 33.17 25.51
C GLU A 301 13.88 31.92 26.32
N THR A 302 14.98 31.98 27.08
CA THR A 302 15.31 30.98 28.11
C THR A 302 14.82 31.50 29.47
N VAL A 303 14.03 30.74 30.21
CA VAL A 303 13.33 31.22 31.41
C VAL A 303 13.50 30.22 32.54
N THR A 304 13.98 30.65 33.70
CA THR A 304 13.95 29.88 34.94
C THR A 304 12.85 30.41 35.83
N VAL A 305 11.93 29.56 36.26
CA VAL A 305 10.83 29.88 37.18
C VAL A 305 11.16 29.29 38.55
N ALA A 306 11.17 30.10 39.60
CA ALA A 306 11.44 29.65 40.98
C ALA A 306 10.26 29.83 41.95
N GLY A 307 9.24 30.62 41.59
CA GLY A 307 7.98 30.73 42.35
C GLY A 307 6.78 30.21 41.58
N THR A 308 5.63 30.87 41.70
CA THR A 308 4.39 30.53 40.97
C THR A 308 4.13 31.55 39.86
N ASP A 309 4.62 31.32 38.64
CA ASP A 309 4.66 32.34 37.58
C ASP A 309 4.01 31.89 36.26
N THR A 310 3.86 32.83 35.32
CA THR A 310 3.32 32.63 33.98
C THR A 310 4.36 32.96 32.93
N VAL A 311 4.49 32.13 31.90
CA VAL A 311 5.31 32.39 30.71
C VAL A 311 4.42 32.29 29.49
N ASN A 312 4.32 33.35 28.70
CA ASN A 312 3.42 33.46 27.56
C ASN A 312 4.20 33.80 26.28
N GLY A 313 4.23 32.88 25.35
CA GLY A 313 4.77 33.07 24.01
C GLY A 313 5.34 31.78 23.45
N ASN A 314 5.93 31.88 22.26
CA ASN A 314 6.29 30.70 21.47
C ASN A 314 7.78 30.41 21.56
N GLY A 315 8.18 29.13 21.48
CA GLY A 315 9.58 28.74 21.33
C GLY A 315 10.47 29.01 22.55
N ASN A 316 9.89 29.21 23.73
CA ASN A 316 10.67 29.44 24.95
C ASN A 316 11.25 28.13 25.51
N ILE A 317 12.43 28.20 26.11
CA ILE A 317 13.04 27.13 26.90
C ILE A 317 12.82 27.47 28.38
N VAL A 318 11.89 26.78 29.04
CA VAL A 318 11.49 27.06 30.42
C VAL A 318 12.04 25.97 31.35
N THR A 319 12.67 26.35 32.45
CA THR A 319 13.04 25.46 33.55
C THR A 319 12.25 25.86 34.79
N VAL A 320 11.45 24.95 35.32
CA VAL A 320 10.68 25.15 36.56
C VAL A 320 11.45 24.50 37.70
N SER A 321 11.92 25.32 38.64
CA SER A 321 12.77 24.89 39.76
C SER A 321 12.00 24.00 40.74
N GLN A 322 12.71 23.24 41.58
CA GLN A 322 12.12 22.37 42.59
C GLN A 322 11.08 23.10 43.46
N GLY A 323 9.88 22.53 43.58
CA GLY A 323 8.76 23.10 44.33
C GLY A 323 8.07 24.33 43.72
N ALA A 324 8.56 24.85 42.59
CA ALA A 324 7.96 25.98 41.89
C ALA A 324 6.73 25.56 41.04
N ALA A 325 5.97 26.54 40.55
CA ALA A 325 4.84 26.32 39.66
C ALA A 325 4.85 27.27 38.45
N ALA A 326 4.55 26.77 37.26
CA ALA A 326 4.49 27.58 36.05
C ALA A 326 3.22 27.34 35.23
N SER A 327 2.61 28.42 34.73
CA SER A 327 1.61 28.39 33.65
C SER A 327 2.26 28.84 32.35
N ILE A 328 2.42 27.94 31.39
CA ILE A 328 3.05 28.21 30.11
C ILE A 328 1.97 28.32 29.04
N LEU A 329 1.89 29.45 28.36
CA LEU A 329 0.98 29.73 27.26
C LEU A 329 1.79 29.91 25.97
N GLY A 330 1.22 29.52 24.83
CA GLY A 330 1.88 29.63 23.54
C GLY A 330 2.47 28.29 23.08
N ASN A 331 3.10 28.29 21.93
CA ASN A 331 3.40 27.09 21.16
C ASN A 331 4.90 26.78 21.09
N ASN A 332 5.26 25.51 20.84
CA ASN A 332 6.62 25.05 20.59
C ASN A 332 7.62 25.34 21.74
N ASN A 333 7.16 25.43 22.98
CA ASN A 333 8.00 25.62 24.14
C ASN A 333 8.64 24.29 24.59
N ILE A 334 9.85 24.36 25.15
CA ILE A 334 10.50 23.22 25.82
C ILE A 334 10.50 23.52 27.31
N VAL A 335 9.81 22.71 28.11
CA VAL A 335 9.59 22.95 29.54
C VAL A 335 10.21 21.81 30.34
N THR A 336 11.28 22.06 31.10
CA THR A 336 11.84 21.09 32.05
C THR A 336 11.32 21.40 33.44
N VAL A 337 10.77 20.40 34.13
CA VAL A 337 10.10 20.57 35.42
C VAL A 337 10.83 19.75 36.47
N GLY A 338 11.41 20.45 37.44
CA GLY A 338 12.17 19.86 38.53
C GLY A 338 11.31 19.05 39.49
N ASP A 339 11.98 18.27 40.33
CA ASP A 339 11.35 17.41 41.33
C ASP A 339 10.38 18.20 42.24
N GLY A 340 9.19 17.66 42.48
CA GLY A 340 8.11 18.30 43.24
C GLY A 340 7.51 19.59 42.64
N ALA A 341 8.01 20.06 41.49
CA ALA A 341 7.52 21.26 40.82
C ALA A 341 6.29 20.99 39.95
N ARG A 342 5.58 22.05 39.52
CA ARG A 342 4.34 21.93 38.74
C ARG A 342 4.38 22.78 37.46
N ALA A 343 3.96 22.24 36.33
CA ALA A 343 3.78 23.02 35.10
C ALA A 343 2.44 22.70 34.43
N THR A 344 1.69 23.72 34.04
CA THR A 344 0.52 23.60 33.18
C THR A 344 0.78 24.32 31.88
N VAL A 345 0.62 23.64 30.75
CA VAL A 345 0.92 24.15 29.42
C VAL A 345 -0.35 24.19 28.57
N SER A 346 -0.56 25.30 27.89
CA SER A 346 -1.66 25.50 26.94
C SER A 346 -1.10 26.01 25.61
N GLY A 347 -1.11 25.15 24.60
CA GLY A 347 -0.43 25.41 23.32
C GLY A 347 -0.26 24.15 22.47
N VAL A 348 0.30 24.30 21.27
CA VAL A 348 0.65 23.17 20.39
C VAL A 348 2.16 23.09 20.20
N GLY A 349 2.69 21.88 20.01
CA GLY A 349 4.10 21.62 19.73
C GLY A 349 5.03 21.69 20.94
N ASP A 350 4.50 21.87 22.15
CA ASP A 350 5.33 21.96 23.36
C ASP A 350 5.90 20.59 23.77
N THR A 351 7.09 20.58 24.36
CA THR A 351 7.71 19.39 24.98
C THR A 351 7.92 19.63 26.46
N LEU A 352 7.28 18.84 27.32
CA LEU A 352 7.35 18.93 28.78
C LEU A 352 8.18 17.75 29.29
N ILE A 353 9.28 18.01 30.00
CA ILE A 353 10.17 16.99 30.57
C ILE A 353 9.98 17.00 32.08
N ALA A 354 9.43 15.92 32.63
CA ALA A 354 9.16 15.77 34.06
C ALA A 354 10.31 15.01 34.76
N LEU A 355 10.82 15.57 35.87
CA LEU A 355 11.88 14.96 36.68
C LEU A 355 11.35 14.56 38.06
N GLY A 356 11.72 13.39 38.57
CA GLY A 356 11.35 12.94 39.93
C GLY A 356 9.83 12.99 40.17
N GLY A 357 9.39 13.63 41.25
CA GLY A 357 8.00 13.87 41.62
C GLY A 357 7.32 15.08 40.94
N ALA A 358 7.81 15.55 39.80
CA ALA A 358 7.21 16.67 39.06
C ALA A 358 5.74 16.40 38.65
N SER A 359 4.92 17.45 38.58
CA SER A 359 3.53 17.39 38.05
C SER A 359 3.40 18.25 36.79
N VAL A 360 3.18 17.62 35.64
CA VAL A 360 3.06 18.29 34.35
C VAL A 360 1.69 18.04 33.73
N ALA A 361 1.08 19.08 33.18
CA ALA A 361 -0.21 19.01 32.51
C ALA A 361 -0.20 19.76 31.18
N SER A 362 -0.66 19.12 30.09
CA SER A 362 -1.01 19.78 28.84
C SER A 362 -2.53 19.87 28.74
N THR A 363 -3.08 21.08 28.76
CA THR A 363 -4.55 21.30 28.83
C THR A 363 -5.20 21.52 27.47
N ALA A 364 -4.41 21.81 26.43
CA ALA A 364 -4.88 22.03 25.08
C ALA A 364 -3.76 21.71 24.08
N GLY A 365 -4.14 21.42 22.83
CA GLY A 365 -3.19 21.19 21.74
C GLY A 365 -2.42 19.87 21.82
N SER A 366 -1.59 19.62 20.81
CA SER A 366 -0.71 18.45 20.74
C SER A 366 0.64 18.80 21.35
N SER A 367 0.95 18.25 22.53
CA SER A 367 2.24 18.40 23.22
C SER A 367 2.85 17.03 23.48
N VAL A 368 4.17 16.97 23.69
CA VAL A 368 4.88 15.76 24.12
C VAL A 368 5.20 15.88 25.61
N LEU A 369 4.71 14.95 26.42
CA LEU A 369 5.06 14.85 27.85
C LEU A 369 6.04 13.71 28.03
N VAL A 370 7.25 14.01 28.48
CA VAL A 370 8.35 13.06 28.64
C VAL A 370 8.46 12.69 30.11
N GLY A 371 8.27 11.41 30.41
CA GLY A 371 8.40 10.84 31.75
C GLY A 371 9.62 9.94 31.88
N ALA A 372 10.03 9.67 33.12
CA ALA A 372 11.15 8.79 33.43
C ALA A 372 10.73 7.53 34.22
N GLY A 373 9.46 7.42 34.64
CA GLY A 373 8.95 6.29 35.40
C GLY A 373 9.44 6.27 36.85
N THR A 374 9.70 7.44 37.43
CA THR A 374 10.35 7.61 38.75
C THR A 374 9.58 8.53 39.72
N GLY A 375 8.28 8.76 39.49
CA GLY A 375 7.37 9.41 40.46
C GLY A 375 6.56 10.60 39.95
N ALA A 376 6.68 10.97 38.68
CA ALA A 376 6.07 12.18 38.12
C ALA A 376 4.57 12.00 37.87
N THR A 377 3.79 13.08 37.85
CA THR A 377 2.39 13.07 37.41
C THR A 377 2.27 13.73 36.03
N LEU A 378 1.91 12.95 35.00
CA LEU A 378 1.76 13.42 33.62
C LEU A 378 0.28 13.42 33.23
N THR A 379 -0.29 14.59 32.99
CA THR A 379 -1.67 14.77 32.53
C THR A 379 -1.69 15.29 31.10
N GLY A 380 -2.06 14.44 30.14
CA GLY A 380 -2.18 14.79 28.73
C GLY A 380 -3.55 15.36 28.35
N SER A 381 -3.58 16.08 27.23
CA SER A 381 -4.81 16.30 26.46
C SER A 381 -5.07 15.08 25.56
N PRO A 382 -6.27 14.90 24.99
CA PRO A 382 -6.52 13.82 24.02
C PRO A 382 -5.58 13.80 22.82
N ALA A 383 -4.97 14.94 22.46
CA ALA A 383 -4.01 15.09 21.36
C ALA A 383 -2.54 15.05 21.82
N ALA A 384 -2.29 14.94 23.13
CA ALA A 384 -0.95 14.87 23.68
C ALA A 384 -0.36 13.46 23.52
N THR A 385 0.96 13.42 23.33
CA THR A 385 1.75 12.18 23.34
C THR A 385 2.52 12.10 24.65
N VAL A 386 2.35 11.02 25.40
CA VAL A 386 3.24 10.71 26.52
C VAL A 386 4.39 9.86 25.98
N ARG A 387 5.63 10.22 26.32
CA ARG A 387 6.85 9.57 25.81
C ARG A 387 7.73 9.06 26.95
N TYR A 388 8.25 7.85 26.79
CA TYR A 388 9.27 7.24 27.64
C TYR A 388 10.42 6.72 26.79
N ASP A 389 11.66 7.00 27.21
CA ASP A 389 12.86 6.63 26.46
C ASP A 389 13.73 5.56 27.13
N ALA A 390 13.45 5.21 28.39
CA ALA A 390 14.19 4.19 29.10
C ALA A 390 13.79 2.79 28.62
N ASN A 391 14.73 1.82 28.73
CA ASN A 391 14.45 0.41 28.46
C ASN A 391 13.71 -0.24 29.64
N GLY A 392 12.89 -1.26 29.37
CA GLY A 392 12.22 -2.06 30.40
C GLY A 392 11.12 -1.30 31.12
N MET A 393 10.56 -0.26 30.50
CA MET A 393 9.44 0.50 31.07
C MET A 393 8.19 -0.38 31.13
N THR A 394 7.46 -0.34 32.24
CA THR A 394 6.09 -0.87 32.31
C THR A 394 5.11 0.29 32.40
N ILE A 395 4.32 0.50 31.34
CA ILE A 395 3.38 1.60 31.22
C ILE A 395 1.96 1.04 31.10
N ASN A 396 1.15 1.23 32.14
CA ASN A 396 -0.18 0.68 32.26
C ASN A 396 -1.23 1.80 32.34
N LEU A 397 -1.89 2.07 31.20
CA LEU A 397 -2.97 3.06 31.08
C LEU A 397 -4.26 2.63 31.78
N VAL A 398 -4.44 1.33 32.08
CA VAL A 398 -5.58 0.83 32.86
C VAL A 398 -5.46 1.29 34.31
N THR A 399 -4.27 1.19 34.88
CA THR A 399 -3.98 1.66 36.25
C THR A 399 -3.56 3.13 36.32
N GLY A 400 -3.29 3.76 35.17
CA GLY A 400 -2.73 5.10 35.09
C GLY A 400 -1.33 5.20 35.69
N ARG A 401 -0.44 4.23 35.45
CA ARG A 401 0.92 4.20 36.03
C ARG A 401 1.99 3.89 34.99
N ALA A 402 3.18 4.46 35.12
CA ALA A 402 4.38 4.06 34.38
C ALA A 402 5.57 3.89 35.33
N THR A 403 6.32 2.80 35.21
CA THR A 403 7.43 2.47 36.13
C THR A 403 8.65 2.05 35.32
N ALA A 404 9.80 2.65 35.61
CA ALA A 404 11.08 2.22 35.05
C ALA A 404 11.56 0.92 35.71
N ALA A 405 12.32 0.12 34.97
CA ALA A 405 12.92 -1.10 35.50
C ALA A 405 13.75 -0.82 36.77
N GLY A 406 13.42 -1.49 37.87
CA GLY A 406 14.09 -1.33 39.16
C GLY A 406 13.65 -0.11 39.99
N ALA A 407 12.75 0.74 39.49
CA ALA A 407 12.19 1.84 40.27
C ALA A 407 11.17 1.34 41.30
N THR A 408 11.16 1.95 42.49
CA THR A 408 10.20 1.64 43.57
C THR A 408 8.98 2.58 43.57
N VAL A 409 9.00 3.62 42.74
CA VAL A 409 7.95 4.62 42.57
C VAL A 409 7.59 4.69 41.09
N SER A 410 6.31 4.96 40.80
CA SER A 410 5.78 5.04 39.44
C SER A 410 5.35 6.47 39.14
N ASP A 411 5.46 6.86 37.87
CA ASP A 411 4.74 8.00 37.34
C ASP A 411 3.22 7.71 37.37
N THR A 412 2.40 8.74 37.56
CA THR A 412 0.93 8.73 37.45
C THR A 412 0.50 9.35 36.14
N LEU A 413 -0.38 8.67 35.39
CA LEU A 413 -0.82 9.05 34.05
C LEU A 413 -2.31 9.35 34.02
N ALA A 414 -2.69 10.48 33.40
CA ALA A 414 -4.07 10.84 33.16
C ALA A 414 -4.25 11.47 31.77
N GLY A 415 -5.39 11.24 31.12
CA GLY A 415 -5.71 11.88 29.83
C GLY A 415 -4.80 11.48 28.67
N VAL A 416 -4.20 10.29 28.70
CA VAL A 416 -3.24 9.83 27.68
C VAL A 416 -3.96 9.18 26.50
N GLY A 417 -3.97 9.85 25.35
CA GLY A 417 -4.50 9.29 24.09
C GLY A 417 -3.44 8.57 23.25
N THR A 418 -2.22 9.12 23.21
CA THR A 418 -1.08 8.55 22.48
C THR A 418 0.07 8.27 23.43
N LEU A 419 0.66 7.09 23.32
CA LEU A 419 1.81 6.64 24.09
C LEU A 419 2.95 6.25 23.15
N LEU A 420 4.14 6.79 23.38
CA LEU A 420 5.36 6.53 22.62
C LEU A 420 6.44 5.95 23.54
N ALA A 421 6.86 4.72 23.28
CA ALA A 421 7.98 4.08 23.96
C ALA A 421 9.14 3.91 22.98
N THR A 422 10.29 4.48 23.31
CA THR A 422 11.49 4.44 22.45
C THR A 422 12.58 3.49 22.96
N GLY A 423 12.44 2.99 24.19
CA GLY A 423 13.31 1.99 24.78
C GLY A 423 13.05 0.58 24.26
N ASN A 424 13.98 -0.33 24.59
CA ASN A 424 13.85 -1.76 24.35
C ASN A 424 13.16 -2.45 25.52
N ASN A 425 12.46 -3.56 25.24
CA ASN A 425 11.80 -4.41 26.23
C ASN A 425 10.71 -3.70 27.05
N ASP A 426 10.08 -2.67 26.47
CA ASP A 426 9.00 -1.93 27.13
C ASP A 426 7.68 -2.69 27.06
N THR A 427 6.90 -2.64 28.14
CA THR A 427 5.56 -3.23 28.26
C THR A 427 4.50 -2.13 28.32
N LEU A 428 3.59 -2.10 27.36
CA LEU A 428 2.48 -1.16 27.29
C LEU A 428 1.16 -1.90 27.50
N ILE A 429 0.31 -1.39 28.40
CA ILE A 429 -1.00 -1.97 28.69
C ILE A 429 -2.05 -0.89 28.47
N ALA A 430 -3.01 -1.16 27.59
CA ALA A 430 -4.08 -0.24 27.24
C ALA A 430 -5.46 -0.86 27.47
N ASN A 431 -6.44 0.00 27.71
CA ASN A 431 -7.86 -0.35 27.74
C ASN A 431 -8.48 -0.06 26.37
N THR A 432 -9.12 1.09 26.20
CA THR A 432 -9.93 1.41 25.03
C THR A 432 -9.43 2.69 24.36
N GLY A 433 -9.31 2.68 23.03
CA GLY A 433 -9.07 3.89 22.24
C GLY A 433 -7.67 4.47 22.31
N ALA A 434 -6.67 3.70 22.76
CA ALA A 434 -5.29 4.19 22.86
C ALA A 434 -4.52 4.01 21.53
N ILE A 435 -3.62 4.95 21.23
CA ILE A 435 -2.61 4.81 20.18
C ILE A 435 -1.27 4.51 20.85
N LEU A 436 -0.69 3.36 20.55
CA LEU A 436 0.55 2.87 21.16
C LEU A 436 1.62 2.78 20.08
N SER A 437 2.74 3.48 20.26
CA SER A 437 3.88 3.42 19.36
C SER A 437 5.10 2.89 20.08
N LEU A 438 5.73 1.87 19.50
CA LEU A 438 6.99 1.30 19.97
C LEU A 438 8.04 1.44 18.88
N THR A 439 9.22 1.96 19.23
CA THR A 439 10.34 2.12 18.29
C THR A 439 11.60 1.34 18.67
N GLY A 440 11.67 0.84 19.91
CA GLY A 440 12.67 -0.14 20.31
C GLY A 440 12.30 -1.58 19.97
N THR A 441 13.14 -2.52 20.40
CA THR A 441 12.99 -3.96 20.15
C THR A 441 12.47 -4.72 21.38
N GLY A 442 11.83 -5.87 21.18
CA GLY A 442 11.39 -6.76 22.28
C GLY A 442 10.23 -6.22 23.13
N GLY A 443 9.50 -5.21 22.65
CA GLY A 443 8.37 -4.64 23.37
C GLY A 443 7.17 -5.59 23.46
N MET A 444 6.38 -5.44 24.51
CA MET A 444 5.12 -6.16 24.71
C MET A 444 3.96 -5.17 24.81
N VAL A 445 2.85 -5.47 24.13
CA VAL A 445 1.60 -4.71 24.22
C VAL A 445 0.51 -5.63 24.72
N THR A 446 -0.24 -5.21 25.74
CA THR A 446 -1.44 -5.91 26.20
C THR A 446 -2.67 -5.01 26.03
N LEU A 447 -3.65 -5.48 25.25
CA LEU A 447 -4.89 -4.77 24.95
C LEU A 447 -6.05 -5.42 25.70
N THR A 448 -6.61 -4.69 26.66
CA THR A 448 -7.66 -5.17 27.58
C THR A 448 -9.05 -4.63 27.25
N GLY A 449 -9.15 -3.64 26.36
CA GLY A 449 -10.39 -3.10 25.80
C GLY A 449 -10.33 -3.03 24.27
N GLY A 450 -11.15 -2.17 23.65
CA GLY A 450 -11.31 -2.10 22.19
C GLY A 450 -10.79 -0.81 21.53
N ARG A 451 -10.68 -0.81 20.20
CA ARG A 451 -10.34 0.35 19.35
C ARG A 451 -8.94 0.92 19.59
N ASN A 452 -8.00 0.10 20.01
CA ASN A 452 -6.62 0.53 20.11
C ASN A 452 -5.92 0.41 18.75
N THR A 453 -4.82 1.15 18.62
CA THR A 453 -3.94 1.11 17.46
C THR A 453 -2.52 0.90 17.93
N VAL A 454 -1.86 -0.15 17.44
CA VAL A 454 -0.46 -0.45 17.72
C VAL A 454 0.37 -0.11 16.48
N LEU A 455 1.24 0.89 16.62
CA LEU A 455 2.17 1.37 15.61
C LEU A 455 3.56 0.83 15.92
N GLY A 456 4.06 -0.10 15.11
CA GLY A 456 5.45 -0.57 15.20
C GLY A 456 6.36 0.14 14.21
N SER A 457 7.66 0.11 14.49
CA SER A 457 8.68 0.58 13.55
C SER A 457 9.18 -0.58 12.66
N ALA A 458 10.00 -0.29 11.65
CA ALA A 458 10.61 -1.34 10.81
C ALA A 458 11.57 -2.28 11.59
N LYS A 459 11.92 -1.95 12.85
CA LYS A 459 12.86 -2.71 13.67
C LYS A 459 12.20 -3.62 14.70
N SER A 460 10.87 -3.55 14.86
CA SER A 460 10.22 -4.00 16.08
C SER A 460 9.53 -5.35 15.88
N SER A 461 10.05 -6.41 16.50
CA SER A 461 9.31 -7.67 16.67
C SER A 461 8.55 -7.64 17.99
N GLU A 462 7.49 -6.83 18.08
CA GLU A 462 6.70 -6.75 19.31
C GLU A 462 5.81 -7.97 19.51
N THR A 463 5.55 -8.29 20.77
CA THR A 463 4.46 -9.21 21.13
C THR A 463 3.22 -8.39 21.46
N VAL A 464 2.11 -8.63 20.77
CA VAL A 464 0.81 -8.02 21.06
C VAL A 464 -0.13 -9.08 21.60
N VAL A 465 -0.71 -8.85 22.77
CA VAL A 465 -1.67 -9.75 23.41
C VAL A 465 -3.00 -9.04 23.55
N ILE A 466 -4.04 -9.56 22.91
CA ILE A 466 -5.40 -9.04 22.97
C ILE A 466 -6.20 -9.95 23.89
N THR A 467 -6.60 -9.42 25.06
CA THR A 467 -7.42 -10.16 26.04
C THR A 467 -8.86 -9.66 26.09
N ALA A 468 -9.16 -8.54 25.44
CA ALA A 468 -10.51 -8.03 25.27
C ALA A 468 -11.36 -9.01 24.45
N THR A 469 -12.68 -8.95 24.58
CA THR A 469 -13.64 -9.74 23.76
C THR A 469 -14.50 -8.81 22.92
N ASN A 470 -14.91 -9.22 21.71
CA ASN A 470 -15.65 -8.40 20.77
C ASN A 470 -14.97 -7.02 20.52
N SER A 471 -13.64 -7.02 20.55
CA SER A 471 -12.81 -5.84 20.35
C SER A 471 -12.51 -5.63 18.87
N VAL A 472 -12.16 -4.40 18.53
CA VAL A 472 -11.67 -4.03 17.20
C VAL A 472 -10.30 -3.44 17.38
N GLU A 473 -9.27 -4.04 16.81
CA GLU A 473 -7.88 -3.62 17.02
C GLU A 473 -7.17 -3.39 15.69
N THR A 474 -6.30 -2.39 15.65
CA THR A 474 -5.47 -2.10 14.46
C THR A 474 -4.00 -2.30 14.78
N ILE A 475 -3.32 -3.16 14.03
CA ILE A 475 -1.90 -3.45 14.17
C ILE A 475 -1.18 -3.05 12.86
N SER A 476 -0.38 -1.99 12.95
CA SER A 476 0.47 -1.50 11.87
C SER A 476 1.94 -1.88 12.05
N ALA A 477 2.26 -2.60 13.13
CA ALA A 477 3.59 -3.12 13.39
C ALA A 477 4.06 -4.14 12.34
N THR A 478 5.37 -4.25 12.16
CA THR A 478 6.01 -5.15 11.18
C THR A 478 6.69 -6.29 11.91
N GLY A 479 6.34 -7.55 11.60
CA GLY A 479 6.93 -8.72 12.25
C GLY A 479 6.42 -8.97 13.66
N ALA A 480 5.26 -8.41 14.02
CA ALA A 480 4.69 -8.57 15.35
C ALA A 480 4.12 -9.99 15.55
N VAL A 481 4.27 -10.51 16.77
CA VAL A 481 3.59 -11.73 17.22
C VAL A 481 2.33 -11.33 17.96
N VAL A 482 1.17 -11.49 17.32
CA VAL A 482 -0.15 -11.12 17.84
C VAL A 482 -0.86 -12.36 18.36
N THR A 483 -1.29 -12.36 19.61
CA THR A 483 -2.14 -13.39 20.21
C THR A 483 -3.49 -12.80 20.58
N VAL A 484 -4.56 -13.33 20.00
CA VAL A 484 -5.95 -12.92 20.22
C VAL A 484 -6.63 -13.96 21.08
N GLN A 485 -6.82 -13.66 22.37
CA GLN A 485 -7.40 -14.58 23.35
C GLN A 485 -8.93 -14.43 23.46
N GLY A 486 -9.47 -13.27 23.12
CA GLY A 486 -10.91 -13.02 23.13
C GLY A 486 -11.63 -13.67 21.94
N ALA A 487 -12.91 -13.99 22.15
CA ALA A 487 -13.80 -14.40 21.08
C ALA A 487 -14.46 -13.18 20.42
N GLY A 488 -14.78 -13.29 19.12
CA GLY A 488 -15.50 -12.26 18.37
C GLY A 488 -14.67 -11.01 18.03
N ASP A 489 -13.35 -11.06 18.22
CA ASP A 489 -12.47 -9.94 17.94
C ASP A 489 -12.25 -9.74 16.43
N THR A 490 -12.12 -8.47 16.04
CA THR A 490 -11.78 -8.04 14.69
C THR A 490 -10.40 -7.38 14.69
N LEU A 491 -9.49 -7.91 13.89
CA LEU A 491 -8.13 -7.40 13.77
C LEU A 491 -7.92 -6.77 12.39
N PHE A 492 -7.40 -5.55 12.34
CA PHE A 492 -6.95 -4.87 11.12
C PHE A 492 -5.42 -4.87 11.08
N LEU A 493 -4.84 -5.52 10.07
CA LEU A 493 -3.40 -5.64 9.86
C LEU A 493 -2.98 -4.75 8.69
N SER A 494 -2.07 -3.81 8.96
CA SER A 494 -1.50 -2.93 7.92
C SER A 494 0.02 -3.03 7.79
N GLY A 495 0.70 -3.70 8.74
CA GLY A 495 2.13 -4.01 8.63
C GLY A 495 2.42 -5.34 7.94
N THR A 496 3.69 -5.66 7.77
CA THR A 496 4.16 -6.87 7.07
C THR A 496 4.74 -7.90 8.03
N GLY A 497 4.72 -9.18 7.67
CA GLY A 497 5.38 -10.26 8.41
C GLY A 497 4.74 -10.61 9.75
N ASN A 498 3.51 -10.17 10.03
CA ASN A 498 2.87 -10.40 11.32
C ASN A 498 2.50 -11.87 11.52
N GLN A 499 2.68 -12.41 12.71
CA GLN A 499 2.24 -13.75 13.08
C GLN A 499 1.05 -13.63 14.03
N VAL A 500 -0.13 -14.04 13.60
CA VAL A 500 -1.37 -13.86 14.35
C VAL A 500 -1.89 -15.22 14.79
N THR A 501 -2.02 -15.44 16.09
CA THR A 501 -2.69 -16.60 16.66
C THR A 501 -4.02 -16.17 17.24
N THR A 502 -5.12 -16.73 16.74
CA THR A 502 -6.46 -16.47 17.27
C THR A 502 -6.99 -17.67 18.06
N ALA A 503 -7.85 -17.40 19.05
CA ALA A 503 -8.85 -18.37 19.45
C ALA A 503 -9.78 -18.65 18.24
N ALA A 504 -10.30 -19.89 18.11
CA ALA A 504 -11.06 -20.28 16.93
C ALA A 504 -12.22 -19.30 16.63
N GLY A 505 -12.38 -18.88 15.37
CA GLY A 505 -13.45 -17.95 14.96
C GLY A 505 -13.10 -16.46 14.97
N GLY A 506 -11.83 -16.06 14.82
CA GLY A 506 -11.44 -14.64 14.74
C GLY A 506 -11.78 -13.99 13.40
N THR A 507 -12.01 -12.67 13.37
CA THR A 507 -12.13 -11.89 12.12
C THR A 507 -10.83 -11.12 11.86
N ILE A 508 -10.18 -11.33 10.72
CA ILE A 508 -8.87 -10.75 10.40
C ILE A 508 -8.94 -10.05 9.04
N ASN A 509 -8.56 -8.78 9.00
CA ASN A 509 -8.51 -7.96 7.80
C ASN A 509 -7.07 -7.60 7.47
N VAL A 510 -6.53 -8.13 6.38
CA VAL A 510 -5.19 -7.84 5.88
C VAL A 510 -5.28 -6.76 4.81
N ALA A 511 -4.67 -5.60 5.07
CA ALA A 511 -4.66 -4.46 4.15
C ALA A 511 -3.80 -4.70 2.90
N ALA A 512 -3.89 -3.80 1.92
CA ALA A 512 -3.05 -3.84 0.74
C ALA A 512 -1.57 -3.71 1.14
N ALA A 513 -0.69 -4.50 0.51
CA ALA A 513 0.74 -4.60 0.83
C ALA A 513 1.08 -5.06 2.27
N ALA A 514 0.09 -5.39 3.11
CA ALA A 514 0.30 -6.03 4.39
C ALA A 514 0.53 -7.54 4.21
N SER A 515 1.18 -8.16 5.19
CA SER A 515 1.35 -9.62 5.19
C SER A 515 1.27 -10.23 6.57
N ALA A 516 0.64 -11.42 6.65
CA ALA A 516 0.47 -12.13 7.91
C ALA A 516 0.51 -13.66 7.76
N THR A 517 0.97 -14.34 8.80
CA THR A 517 0.80 -15.78 9.02
C THR A 517 -0.27 -15.97 10.09
N LEU A 518 -1.33 -16.69 9.78
CA LEU A 518 -2.53 -16.81 10.59
C LEU A 518 -2.64 -18.22 11.15
N TYR A 519 -2.61 -18.34 12.48
CA TYR A 519 -2.82 -19.55 13.26
C TYR A 519 -4.19 -19.48 13.95
N GLY A 520 -4.80 -20.65 14.16
CA GLY A 520 -6.16 -20.77 14.71
C GLY A 520 -7.15 -21.22 13.64
N ALA A 521 -8.24 -21.87 14.03
CA ALA A 521 -9.19 -22.48 13.11
C ALA A 521 -10.46 -21.65 12.93
N ASN A 522 -11.19 -21.87 11.84
CA ASN A 522 -12.49 -21.27 11.55
C ASN A 522 -12.50 -19.73 11.51
N ASN A 523 -11.38 -19.11 11.16
CA ASN A 523 -11.28 -17.66 11.04
C ASN A 523 -12.04 -17.14 9.81
N VAL A 524 -12.54 -15.91 9.91
CA VAL A 524 -13.02 -15.13 8.76
C VAL A 524 -11.93 -14.15 8.37
N VAL A 525 -11.31 -14.37 7.22
CA VAL A 525 -10.17 -13.58 6.75
C VAL A 525 -10.57 -12.76 5.53
N THR A 526 -10.34 -11.45 5.56
CA THR A 526 -10.45 -10.60 4.37
C THR A 526 -9.07 -10.11 3.98
N ILE A 527 -8.69 -10.27 2.72
CA ILE A 527 -7.38 -9.84 2.20
C ILE A 527 -7.64 -8.85 1.06
N ALA A 528 -7.18 -7.62 1.25
CA ALA A 528 -7.25 -6.59 0.22
C ALA A 528 -6.33 -6.93 -0.97
N SER A 529 -6.61 -6.31 -2.13
CA SER A 529 -5.77 -6.45 -3.32
C SER A 529 -4.31 -6.09 -3.04
N GLY A 530 -3.38 -6.95 -3.45
CA GLY A 530 -1.95 -6.84 -3.15
C GLY A 530 -1.55 -7.21 -1.71
N GLY A 531 -2.48 -7.62 -0.85
CA GLY A 531 -2.17 -8.20 0.45
C GLY A 531 -1.70 -9.66 0.34
N MET A 532 -1.00 -10.13 1.36
CA MET A 532 -0.51 -11.52 1.44
C MET A 532 -0.94 -12.19 2.75
N ALA A 533 -1.35 -13.46 2.71
CA ALA A 533 -1.57 -14.23 3.93
C ALA A 533 -1.08 -15.68 3.80
N THR A 534 -0.52 -16.22 4.88
CA THR A 534 -0.29 -17.65 5.06
C THR A 534 -1.29 -18.19 6.08
N ILE A 535 -2.06 -19.19 5.71
CA ILE A 535 -3.13 -19.79 6.50
C ILE A 535 -2.60 -21.11 7.06
N MET A 536 -2.37 -21.14 8.37
CA MET A 536 -1.93 -22.32 9.13
C MET A 536 -3.11 -23.03 9.81
N GLY A 537 -4.27 -22.39 9.86
CA GLY A 537 -5.53 -22.90 10.41
C GLY A 537 -6.36 -23.75 9.47
N SER A 538 -7.23 -24.60 10.02
CA SER A 538 -8.26 -25.33 9.27
C SER A 538 -9.64 -24.66 9.40
N GLY A 539 -10.49 -24.78 8.38
CA GLY A 539 -11.86 -24.28 8.40
C GLY A 539 -12.01 -22.79 8.09
N ASP A 540 -10.93 -22.12 7.67
CA ASP A 540 -10.93 -20.67 7.47
C ASP A 540 -11.73 -20.28 6.22
N THR A 541 -12.55 -19.23 6.36
CA THR A 541 -13.29 -18.59 5.26
C THR A 541 -12.59 -17.30 4.88
N ILE A 542 -12.06 -17.26 3.66
CA ILE A 542 -11.22 -16.20 3.13
C ILE A 542 -11.95 -15.47 2.00
N THR A 543 -12.03 -14.15 2.08
CA THR A 543 -12.47 -13.28 1.00
C THR A 543 -11.26 -12.49 0.50
N ALA A 544 -10.89 -12.67 -0.77
CA ALA A 544 -9.70 -12.09 -1.36
C ALA A 544 -9.92 -11.74 -2.84
N THR A 545 -9.39 -10.62 -3.30
CA THR A 545 -9.38 -10.29 -4.74
C THR A 545 -8.06 -9.64 -5.12
N GLY A 546 -7.32 -10.25 -6.04
CA GLY A 546 -5.96 -9.80 -6.39
C GLY A 546 -4.93 -10.02 -5.27
N ALA A 547 -5.16 -10.99 -4.38
CA ALA A 547 -4.27 -11.28 -3.25
C ALA A 547 -3.36 -12.49 -3.51
N SER A 548 -2.32 -12.63 -2.68
CA SER A 548 -1.48 -13.84 -2.63
C SER A 548 -1.75 -14.61 -1.33
N LEU A 549 -2.11 -15.89 -1.46
CA LEU A 549 -2.48 -16.76 -0.35
C LEU A 549 -1.60 -18.00 -0.36
N THR A 550 -1.09 -18.38 0.81
CA THR A 550 -0.50 -19.71 1.04
C THR A 550 -1.37 -20.45 2.03
N VAL A 551 -1.77 -21.68 1.71
CA VAL A 551 -2.43 -22.61 2.64
C VAL A 551 -1.38 -23.65 3.01
N SER A 552 -1.00 -23.67 4.29
CA SER A 552 0.06 -24.51 4.86
C SER A 552 -0.39 -25.13 6.18
N ALA A 553 -1.70 -25.29 6.35
CA ALA A 553 -2.27 -25.92 7.51
C ALA A 553 -1.90 -27.42 7.57
N PRO A 554 -2.07 -28.09 8.71
CA PRO A 554 -1.79 -29.52 8.82
C PRO A 554 -2.60 -30.34 7.80
N ALA A 555 -2.02 -31.43 7.29
CA ALA A 555 -2.65 -32.25 6.25
C ALA A 555 -4.11 -32.60 6.55
N GLY A 556 -4.97 -32.39 5.55
CA GLY A 556 -6.43 -32.54 5.69
C GLY A 556 -7.12 -31.25 6.13
N ALA A 557 -6.42 -30.12 6.10
CA ALA A 557 -7.02 -28.83 6.40
C ALA A 557 -8.01 -28.41 5.32
N THR A 558 -8.99 -27.60 5.73
CA THR A 558 -10.00 -27.05 4.83
C THR A 558 -9.84 -25.53 4.74
N ALA A 559 -9.95 -24.96 3.54
CA ALA A 559 -10.02 -23.53 3.33
C ALA A 559 -11.11 -23.20 2.30
N LYS A 560 -11.84 -22.11 2.52
CA LYS A 560 -12.82 -21.58 1.57
C LYS A 560 -12.37 -20.21 1.09
N VAL A 561 -12.07 -20.06 -0.20
CA VAL A 561 -11.62 -18.79 -0.79
C VAL A 561 -12.68 -18.25 -1.75
N SER A 562 -13.09 -17.01 -1.54
CA SER A 562 -14.01 -16.29 -2.41
C SER A 562 -13.38 -15.01 -2.97
N GLY A 563 -13.60 -14.77 -4.26
CA GLY A 563 -13.22 -13.56 -4.98
C GLY A 563 -12.30 -13.87 -6.17
N ASN A 564 -11.78 -12.82 -6.81
CA ASN A 564 -11.24 -12.94 -8.17
C ASN A 564 -9.72 -12.74 -8.23
N ASN A 565 -9.07 -13.33 -9.23
CA ASN A 565 -7.67 -13.08 -9.58
C ASN A 565 -6.68 -13.31 -8.41
N ASN A 566 -6.95 -14.29 -7.55
CA ASN A 566 -6.04 -14.63 -6.45
C ASN A 566 -4.98 -15.61 -6.91
N THR A 567 -3.77 -15.49 -6.36
CA THR A 567 -2.72 -16.52 -6.45
C THR A 567 -2.73 -17.33 -5.17
N ILE A 568 -2.93 -18.64 -5.25
CA ILE A 568 -3.11 -19.54 -4.11
C ILE A 568 -2.10 -20.67 -4.22
N ALA A 569 -1.27 -20.84 -3.19
CA ALA A 569 -0.34 -21.96 -3.07
C ALA A 569 -0.80 -22.89 -1.94
N MET A 570 -1.08 -24.14 -2.25
CA MET A 570 -1.28 -25.22 -1.28
C MET A 570 0.04 -25.97 -1.15
N THR A 571 0.61 -25.97 0.05
CA THR A 571 1.99 -26.42 0.28
C THR A 571 2.10 -27.78 0.95
N VAL A 572 0.98 -28.28 1.49
CA VAL A 572 0.86 -29.59 2.13
C VAL A 572 -0.20 -30.38 1.35
N GLY A 573 0.18 -31.55 0.83
CA GLY A 573 -0.75 -32.38 0.06
C GLY A 573 -1.82 -33.04 0.93
N GLY A 574 -3.01 -33.26 0.36
CA GLY A 574 -4.16 -33.85 1.03
C GLY A 574 -5.12 -32.83 1.65
N ASP A 575 -4.91 -31.55 1.39
CA ASP A 575 -5.76 -30.47 1.86
C ASP A 575 -7.00 -30.30 0.97
N THR A 576 -8.00 -29.60 1.49
CA THR A 576 -9.25 -29.29 0.77
C THR A 576 -9.42 -27.79 0.58
N LEU A 577 -9.63 -27.37 -0.67
CA LEU A 577 -9.85 -25.98 -1.04
C LEU A 577 -11.19 -25.81 -1.77
N ALA A 578 -12.10 -25.01 -1.22
CA ALA A 578 -13.32 -24.58 -1.90
C ALA A 578 -13.12 -23.19 -2.50
N LEU A 579 -13.32 -23.03 -3.81
CA LEU A 579 -13.09 -21.81 -4.57
C LEU A 579 -14.38 -21.24 -5.16
N SER A 580 -14.60 -19.94 -4.99
CA SER A 580 -15.60 -19.16 -5.74
C SER A 580 -14.98 -17.88 -6.32
N GLY A 581 -15.55 -17.40 -7.41
CA GLY A 581 -15.01 -16.26 -8.18
C GLY A 581 -14.20 -16.71 -9.39
N SER A 582 -13.61 -15.76 -10.11
CA SER A 582 -12.99 -15.97 -11.42
C SER A 582 -11.51 -15.60 -11.45
N GLY A 583 -10.77 -16.23 -12.36
CA GLY A 583 -9.37 -15.89 -12.65
C GLY A 583 -8.37 -16.33 -11.58
N ASN A 584 -8.74 -17.23 -10.68
CA ASN A 584 -7.85 -17.69 -9.61
C ASN A 584 -6.76 -18.63 -10.18
N ALA A 585 -5.53 -18.48 -9.72
CA ALA A 585 -4.41 -19.36 -10.04
C ALA A 585 -4.03 -20.16 -8.79
N VAL A 586 -4.13 -21.49 -8.86
CA VAL A 586 -3.87 -22.41 -7.76
C VAL A 586 -2.68 -23.29 -8.11
N THR A 587 -1.71 -23.41 -7.19
CA THR A 587 -0.67 -24.44 -7.23
C THR A 587 -0.92 -25.42 -6.09
N ALA A 588 -1.15 -26.69 -6.40
CA ALA A 588 -1.60 -27.72 -5.47
C ALA A 588 -1.11 -29.11 -5.92
N ALA A 589 -0.84 -30.01 -4.99
CA ALA A 589 -0.34 -31.35 -5.31
C ALA A 589 -0.93 -32.40 -4.37
N GLY A 590 -1.72 -33.33 -4.92
CA GLY A 590 -2.43 -34.34 -4.13
C GLY A 590 -3.61 -33.79 -3.33
N ASP A 591 -4.18 -32.65 -3.73
CA ASP A 591 -5.21 -31.93 -2.97
C ASP A 591 -6.62 -32.15 -3.53
N THR A 592 -7.64 -31.88 -2.70
CA THR A 592 -9.04 -31.84 -3.12
C THR A 592 -9.49 -30.41 -3.37
N ILE A 593 -9.90 -30.06 -4.58
CA ILE A 593 -10.29 -28.70 -4.95
C ILE A 593 -11.72 -28.69 -5.48
N THR A 594 -12.58 -27.82 -4.96
CA THR A 594 -13.97 -27.66 -5.43
C THR A 594 -14.19 -26.26 -5.97
N LEU A 595 -14.58 -26.14 -7.25
CA LEU A 595 -15.00 -24.90 -7.87
C LEU A 595 -16.52 -24.76 -7.79
N ALA A 596 -16.99 -23.64 -7.23
CA ALA A 596 -18.40 -23.26 -7.22
C ALA A 596 -18.94 -23.00 -8.64
N ALA A 597 -20.27 -22.88 -8.78
CA ALA A 597 -20.91 -22.61 -10.06
C ALA A 597 -20.37 -21.31 -10.68
N SER A 598 -20.08 -21.33 -11.98
CA SER A 598 -19.46 -20.23 -12.73
C SER A 598 -18.08 -19.76 -12.23
N ALA A 599 -17.44 -20.47 -11.28
CA ALA A 599 -16.09 -20.16 -10.85
C ALA A 599 -15.07 -20.53 -11.94
N THR A 600 -13.98 -19.77 -12.02
CA THR A 600 -12.89 -20.07 -12.96
C THR A 600 -11.53 -20.13 -12.29
N ALA A 601 -10.76 -21.16 -12.60
CA ALA A 601 -9.42 -21.35 -12.05
C ALA A 601 -8.44 -22.00 -13.03
N THR A 602 -7.16 -21.65 -12.90
CA THR A 602 -6.05 -22.46 -13.41
C THR A 602 -5.44 -23.21 -12.24
N ILE A 603 -5.35 -24.53 -12.32
CA ILE A 603 -4.77 -25.41 -11.31
C ILE A 603 -3.50 -26.04 -11.89
N ALA A 604 -2.41 -25.91 -11.15
CA ALA A 604 -1.10 -26.48 -11.45
C ALA A 604 -0.67 -27.43 -10.34
N GLY A 605 0.24 -28.35 -10.67
CA GLY A 605 0.71 -29.42 -9.79
C GLY A 605 -0.12 -30.70 -9.92
N ASP A 606 0.42 -31.81 -9.46
CA ASP A 606 -0.01 -33.15 -9.88
C ASP A 606 -0.97 -33.83 -8.89
N GLY A 607 -1.78 -34.76 -9.39
CA GLY A 607 -2.55 -35.72 -8.58
C GLY A 607 -3.72 -35.11 -7.81
N ASN A 608 -4.28 -34.00 -8.28
CA ASN A 608 -5.38 -33.33 -7.58
C ASN A 608 -6.72 -34.00 -7.91
N THR A 609 -7.63 -34.04 -6.91
CA THR A 609 -9.04 -34.39 -7.11
C THR A 609 -9.86 -33.10 -7.21
N ILE A 610 -10.44 -32.82 -8.38
CA ILE A 610 -11.07 -31.55 -8.67
C ILE A 610 -12.56 -31.74 -8.98
N SER A 611 -13.44 -31.04 -8.26
CA SER A 611 -14.87 -30.96 -8.59
C SER A 611 -15.19 -29.60 -9.19
N VAL A 612 -15.87 -29.57 -10.33
CA VAL A 612 -16.28 -28.34 -11.02
C VAL A 612 -17.79 -28.31 -11.15
N ALA A 613 -18.44 -27.36 -10.47
CA ALA A 613 -19.87 -27.17 -10.59
C ALA A 613 -20.28 -26.54 -11.93
N ASN A 614 -21.60 -26.49 -12.19
CA ASN A 614 -22.17 -26.05 -13.45
C ASN A 614 -21.65 -24.69 -13.92
N LEU A 615 -21.36 -24.58 -15.22
CA LEU A 615 -20.82 -23.40 -15.90
C LEU A 615 -19.44 -22.95 -15.39
N GLY A 616 -18.74 -23.75 -14.57
CA GLY A 616 -17.37 -23.47 -14.17
C GLY A 616 -16.39 -23.59 -15.35
N ALA A 617 -15.23 -22.92 -15.23
CA ALA A 617 -14.14 -23.05 -16.19
C ALA A 617 -12.83 -23.43 -15.48
N LEU A 618 -12.29 -24.58 -15.84
CA LEU A 618 -11.06 -25.12 -15.26
C LEU A 618 -9.98 -25.23 -16.32
N LYS A 619 -8.77 -24.76 -16.02
CA LYS A 619 -7.56 -25.14 -16.75
C LYS A 619 -6.67 -25.95 -15.83
N VAL A 620 -6.31 -27.18 -16.22
CA VAL A 620 -5.33 -28.01 -15.49
C VAL A 620 -4.01 -28.06 -16.25
N THR A 621 -2.90 -28.00 -15.53
CA THR A 621 -1.54 -28.04 -16.10
C THR A 621 -0.64 -29.10 -15.46
N GLY A 622 -1.08 -29.75 -14.39
CA GLY A 622 -0.38 -30.87 -13.78
C GLY A 622 -0.82 -32.22 -14.33
N ALA A 623 -0.10 -33.26 -13.94
CA ALA A 623 -0.34 -34.64 -14.34
C ALA A 623 -1.22 -35.38 -13.32
N GLY A 624 -1.95 -36.40 -13.77
CA GLY A 624 -2.65 -37.33 -12.86
C GLY A 624 -3.89 -36.77 -12.17
N ASP A 625 -4.39 -35.60 -12.60
CA ASP A 625 -5.58 -34.99 -12.03
C ASP A 625 -6.85 -35.81 -12.34
N VAL A 626 -7.74 -35.91 -11.35
CA VAL A 626 -9.06 -36.54 -11.45
C VAL A 626 -10.13 -35.47 -11.30
N ILE A 627 -10.88 -35.22 -12.36
CA ILE A 627 -11.84 -34.13 -12.48
C ILE A 627 -13.25 -34.71 -12.55
N THR A 628 -14.16 -34.21 -11.71
CA THR A 628 -15.61 -34.45 -11.83
C THR A 628 -16.29 -33.14 -12.17
N ALA A 629 -16.83 -33.02 -13.39
CA ALA A 629 -17.42 -31.79 -13.89
C ALA A 629 -18.85 -32.03 -14.41
N THR A 630 -19.71 -31.01 -14.42
CA THR A 630 -21.02 -31.13 -15.05
C THR A 630 -21.42 -29.82 -15.70
N GLY A 631 -21.56 -29.79 -17.02
CA GLY A 631 -21.84 -28.56 -17.77
C GLY A 631 -20.69 -27.54 -17.70
N ALA A 632 -19.45 -27.99 -17.46
CA ALA A 632 -18.29 -27.13 -17.31
C ALA A 632 -17.47 -27.02 -18.60
N THR A 633 -16.56 -26.04 -18.63
CA THR A 633 -15.49 -25.97 -19.62
C THR A 633 -14.17 -26.40 -18.97
N VAL A 634 -13.50 -27.41 -19.53
CA VAL A 634 -12.24 -27.93 -18.98
C VAL A 634 -11.16 -27.89 -20.05
N THR A 635 -10.08 -27.15 -19.79
CA THR A 635 -8.88 -27.15 -20.64
C THR A 635 -7.80 -28.01 -19.98
N VAL A 636 -7.40 -29.07 -20.65
CA VAL A 636 -6.30 -29.94 -20.22
C VAL A 636 -5.03 -29.49 -20.93
N ALA A 637 -4.05 -29.03 -20.15
CA ALA A 637 -2.74 -28.59 -20.60
C ALA A 637 -1.63 -29.25 -19.76
N ALA A 638 -1.86 -30.50 -19.37
CA ALA A 638 -0.89 -31.33 -18.67
C ALA A 638 0.35 -31.62 -19.55
N PRO A 639 1.45 -32.14 -18.98
CA PRO A 639 2.61 -32.55 -19.77
C PRO A 639 2.33 -33.79 -20.63
N THR A 640 2.92 -33.87 -21.82
CA THR A 640 2.74 -34.97 -22.77
C THR A 640 2.93 -36.35 -22.14
N GLY A 641 2.00 -37.27 -22.42
CA GLY A 641 2.00 -38.62 -21.83
C GLY A 641 1.39 -38.71 -20.43
N SER A 642 0.98 -37.58 -19.84
CA SER A 642 0.19 -37.57 -18.61
C SER A 642 -1.23 -38.04 -18.89
N THR A 643 -1.85 -38.63 -17.86
CA THR A 643 -3.27 -38.99 -17.89
C THR A 643 -4.05 -38.03 -17.02
N THR A 644 -5.09 -37.42 -17.59
CA THR A 644 -6.13 -36.71 -16.84
C THR A 644 -7.43 -37.52 -16.94
N THR A 645 -8.12 -37.71 -15.82
CA THR A 645 -9.44 -38.37 -15.81
C THR A 645 -10.54 -37.32 -15.67
N ILE A 646 -11.57 -37.37 -16.51
CA ILE A 646 -12.72 -36.46 -16.45
C ILE A 646 -14.02 -37.28 -16.44
N GLY A 647 -14.77 -37.17 -15.34
CA GLY A 647 -16.10 -37.73 -15.16
C GLY A 647 -17.20 -36.68 -15.14
N GLY A 648 -18.43 -37.14 -14.88
CA GLY A 648 -19.63 -36.30 -14.82
C GLY A 648 -20.34 -36.17 -16.18
N ALA A 649 -20.90 -35.01 -16.52
CA ALA A 649 -21.76 -34.93 -17.70
C ALA A 649 -21.82 -33.58 -18.42
N ASN A 650 -21.93 -33.65 -19.75
CA ASN A 650 -22.15 -32.50 -20.65
C ASN A 650 -21.05 -31.43 -20.58
N ASP A 651 -19.79 -31.84 -20.39
CA ASP A 651 -18.66 -30.91 -20.33
C ASP A 651 -18.06 -30.65 -21.71
N LEU A 652 -17.58 -29.42 -21.93
CA LEU A 652 -16.76 -29.05 -23.06
C LEU A 652 -15.27 -29.14 -22.66
N ILE A 653 -14.59 -30.16 -23.18
CA ILE A 653 -13.20 -30.47 -22.87
C ILE A 653 -12.31 -30.03 -24.04
N THR A 654 -11.25 -29.29 -23.77
CA THR A 654 -10.24 -28.88 -24.76
C THR A 654 -8.89 -29.47 -24.38
N LEU A 655 -8.26 -30.22 -25.30
CA LEU A 655 -6.87 -30.68 -25.16
C LEU A 655 -5.94 -29.64 -25.78
N ALA A 656 -5.16 -28.96 -24.95
CA ALA A 656 -4.30 -27.85 -25.36
C ALA A 656 -2.89 -28.29 -25.80
N VAL A 657 -2.49 -29.52 -25.48
CA VAL A 657 -1.17 -30.09 -25.79
C VAL A 657 -1.38 -31.35 -26.65
N ALA A 658 -0.51 -31.56 -27.64
CA ALA A 658 -0.56 -32.74 -28.49
C ALA A 658 -0.01 -33.97 -27.75
N GLY A 659 -0.62 -35.15 -27.94
CA GLY A 659 -0.16 -36.38 -27.30
C GLY A 659 -0.61 -36.57 -25.84
N GLU A 660 -1.55 -35.76 -25.35
CA GLU A 660 -2.18 -35.97 -24.03
C GLU A 660 -3.01 -37.26 -23.99
N THR A 661 -3.08 -37.87 -22.81
CA THR A 661 -4.00 -38.99 -22.53
C THR A 661 -5.17 -38.52 -21.68
N LEU A 662 -6.39 -38.72 -22.17
CA LEU A 662 -7.63 -38.36 -21.49
C LEU A 662 -8.47 -39.62 -21.22
N ALA A 663 -8.83 -39.85 -19.96
CA ALA A 663 -9.80 -40.88 -19.59
C ALA A 663 -11.15 -40.23 -19.28
N LEU A 664 -12.21 -40.69 -19.95
CA LEU A 664 -13.59 -40.23 -19.78
C LEU A 664 -14.41 -41.29 -19.03
N SER A 665 -14.93 -40.94 -17.86
CA SER A 665 -15.84 -41.78 -17.07
C SER A 665 -17.29 -41.28 -17.09
N GLY A 666 -17.53 -40.13 -17.73
CA GLY A 666 -18.82 -39.45 -17.81
C GLY A 666 -19.63 -39.70 -19.11
N THR A 667 -20.73 -38.95 -19.25
CA THR A 667 -21.63 -39.01 -20.43
C THR A 667 -21.87 -37.64 -21.05
N GLY A 668 -22.03 -37.57 -22.36
CA GLY A 668 -22.33 -36.32 -23.07
C GLY A 668 -21.13 -35.38 -23.19
N GLN A 669 -19.91 -35.86 -22.94
CA GLN A 669 -18.70 -35.04 -23.01
C GLN A 669 -18.42 -34.63 -24.46
N GLN A 670 -18.05 -33.38 -24.70
CA GLN A 670 -17.56 -32.91 -26.00
C GLN A 670 -16.06 -32.62 -25.89
N VAL A 671 -15.24 -33.41 -26.59
CA VAL A 671 -13.79 -33.24 -26.60
C VAL A 671 -13.34 -32.58 -27.90
N ASN A 672 -12.77 -31.39 -27.78
CA ASN A 672 -12.06 -30.70 -28.84
C ASN A 672 -10.55 -30.95 -28.64
N GLY A 673 -9.87 -31.50 -29.63
CA GLY A 673 -8.46 -31.88 -29.52
C GLY A 673 -7.57 -31.27 -30.59
N THR A 674 -6.29 -31.15 -30.29
CA THR A 674 -5.19 -31.00 -31.26
C THR A 674 -4.65 -32.38 -31.66
N LEU A 675 -4.02 -32.49 -32.84
CA LEU A 675 -3.60 -33.74 -33.49
C LEU A 675 -2.87 -34.73 -32.56
N GLY A 676 -3.29 -36.00 -32.51
CA GLY A 676 -2.46 -37.11 -32.00
C GLY A 676 -2.59 -37.50 -30.52
N GLY A 677 -3.68 -37.16 -29.83
CA GLY A 677 -3.92 -37.58 -28.43
C GLY A 677 -4.51 -38.99 -28.28
N THR A 678 -4.48 -39.53 -27.05
CA THR A 678 -5.15 -40.78 -26.68
C THR A 678 -6.38 -40.49 -25.82
N ILE A 679 -7.53 -41.06 -26.17
CA ILE A 679 -8.78 -40.93 -25.39
C ILE A 679 -9.31 -42.31 -25.04
N ALA A 680 -9.50 -42.57 -23.75
CA ALA A 680 -10.20 -43.75 -23.26
C ALA A 680 -11.61 -43.36 -22.82
N VAL A 681 -12.65 -44.04 -23.30
CA VAL A 681 -14.03 -43.86 -22.85
C VAL A 681 -14.45 -45.10 -22.06
N ALA A 682 -14.94 -44.91 -20.83
CA ALA A 682 -15.37 -46.00 -19.97
C ALA A 682 -16.56 -46.79 -20.57
N SER A 683 -16.79 -48.00 -20.06
CA SER A 683 -17.93 -48.84 -20.44
C SER A 683 -19.27 -48.10 -20.22
N GLY A 684 -20.12 -48.07 -21.25
CA GLY A 684 -21.39 -47.32 -21.21
C GLY A 684 -21.24 -45.79 -21.19
N GLY A 685 -20.01 -45.26 -21.29
CA GLY A 685 -19.76 -43.82 -21.37
C GLY A 685 -20.19 -43.23 -22.72
N GLY A 686 -20.30 -41.91 -22.77
CA GLY A 686 -20.72 -41.22 -24.00
C GLY A 686 -19.95 -39.94 -24.28
N ALA A 687 -19.45 -39.78 -25.50
CA ALA A 687 -18.66 -38.62 -25.89
C ALA A 687 -18.83 -38.23 -27.37
N THR A 688 -18.62 -36.95 -27.68
CA THR A 688 -18.37 -36.45 -29.04
C THR A 688 -16.91 -36.03 -29.13
N ILE A 689 -16.16 -36.62 -30.06
CA ILE A 689 -14.73 -36.38 -30.26
C ILE A 689 -14.54 -35.65 -31.59
N ASN A 690 -13.99 -34.44 -31.52
CA ASN A 690 -13.78 -33.57 -32.67
C ASN A 690 -12.31 -33.45 -33.10
N GLY A 691 -11.39 -34.06 -32.35
CA GLY A 691 -9.96 -34.09 -32.69
C GLY A 691 -9.66 -35.10 -33.80
N SER A 692 -8.59 -34.86 -34.56
CA SER A 692 -8.11 -35.73 -35.65
C SER A 692 -6.84 -36.49 -35.27
N ALA A 693 -6.59 -37.62 -35.93
CA ALA A 693 -5.47 -38.52 -35.71
C ALA A 693 -5.41 -39.04 -34.27
N MET A 694 -6.57 -39.24 -33.63
CA MET A 694 -6.71 -39.66 -32.25
C MET A 694 -6.61 -41.18 -32.13
N THR A 695 -6.07 -41.66 -31.01
CA THR A 695 -6.20 -43.07 -30.61
C THR A 695 -7.31 -43.19 -29.58
N LEU A 696 -8.37 -43.94 -29.91
CA LEU A 696 -9.57 -44.08 -29.09
C LEU A 696 -9.70 -45.52 -28.56
N GLY A 697 -9.79 -45.67 -27.25
CA GLY A 697 -10.14 -46.93 -26.60
C GLY A 697 -11.53 -46.85 -25.99
N LEU A 698 -12.49 -47.61 -26.50
CA LEU A 698 -13.89 -47.54 -26.09
C LEU A 698 -14.26 -48.78 -25.28
N GLY A 699 -14.73 -48.57 -24.05
CA GLY A 699 -15.29 -49.62 -23.22
C GLY A 699 -16.56 -50.22 -23.82
N THR A 700 -16.91 -51.42 -23.35
CA THR A 700 -18.08 -52.14 -23.85
C THR A 700 -19.37 -51.32 -23.70
N GLY A 701 -20.16 -51.23 -24.77
CA GLY A 701 -21.42 -50.47 -24.77
C GLY A 701 -21.28 -48.95 -24.80
N ALA A 702 -20.08 -48.40 -25.02
CA ALA A 702 -19.89 -46.95 -25.13
C ALA A 702 -20.62 -46.37 -26.37
N THR A 703 -21.12 -45.13 -26.26
CA THR A 703 -21.79 -44.41 -27.35
C THR A 703 -20.97 -43.18 -27.75
N VAL A 704 -20.27 -43.24 -28.87
CA VAL A 704 -19.32 -42.18 -29.26
C VAL A 704 -19.63 -41.62 -30.64
N ARG A 705 -19.59 -40.29 -30.77
CA ARG A 705 -19.63 -39.60 -32.06
C ARG A 705 -18.26 -39.06 -32.43
N ILE A 706 -17.78 -39.38 -33.62
CA ILE A 706 -16.49 -38.95 -34.17
C ILE A 706 -16.77 -37.94 -35.29
N THR A 707 -16.15 -36.76 -35.22
CA THR A 707 -16.19 -35.76 -36.30
C THR A 707 -14.79 -35.43 -36.85
N GLY A 708 -13.75 -35.96 -36.20
CA GLY A 708 -12.35 -35.89 -36.61
C GLY A 708 -12.02 -36.72 -37.85
N ASN A 709 -10.73 -36.89 -38.13
CA ASN A 709 -10.26 -37.69 -39.25
C ASN A 709 -9.01 -38.47 -38.92
N ASN A 710 -8.81 -39.62 -39.55
CA ASN A 710 -7.66 -40.50 -39.35
C ASN A 710 -7.56 -41.02 -37.92
N ASP A 711 -8.68 -41.18 -37.22
CA ASP A 711 -8.66 -41.74 -35.88
C ASP A 711 -8.55 -43.28 -35.93
N VAL A 712 -7.91 -43.83 -34.90
CA VAL A 712 -7.75 -45.26 -34.67
C VAL A 712 -8.57 -45.64 -33.46
N ILE A 713 -9.65 -46.36 -33.70
CA ILE A 713 -10.66 -46.72 -32.71
C ILE A 713 -10.54 -48.21 -32.39
N THR A 714 -10.42 -48.54 -31.11
CA THR A 714 -10.58 -49.90 -30.58
C THR A 714 -11.87 -49.94 -29.78
N ALA A 715 -12.85 -50.73 -30.24
CA ALA A 715 -14.19 -50.78 -29.68
C ALA A 715 -14.70 -52.23 -29.61
N ASN A 716 -15.53 -52.52 -28.62
CA ASN A 716 -16.23 -53.81 -28.54
C ASN A 716 -17.67 -53.58 -28.10
N ASN A 717 -18.63 -54.03 -28.90
CA ASN A 717 -20.05 -53.77 -28.65
C ASN A 717 -20.37 -52.28 -28.43
N ALA A 718 -19.66 -51.38 -29.10
CA ALA A 718 -19.89 -49.94 -29.02
C ALA A 718 -20.87 -49.47 -30.10
N ALA A 719 -21.49 -48.31 -29.85
CA ALA A 719 -22.26 -47.58 -30.85
C ALA A 719 -21.47 -46.35 -31.30
N LEU A 720 -21.09 -46.32 -32.58
CA LEU A 720 -20.32 -45.26 -33.19
C LEU A 720 -21.15 -44.46 -34.18
N THR A 721 -21.08 -43.15 -34.12
CA THR A 721 -21.55 -42.27 -35.20
C THR A 721 -20.37 -41.53 -35.79
N VAL A 722 -20.11 -41.71 -37.08
CA VAL A 722 -19.04 -41.03 -37.80
C VAL A 722 -19.65 -39.94 -38.67
N THR A 723 -19.26 -38.70 -38.43
CA THR A 723 -19.76 -37.50 -39.12
C THR A 723 -18.56 -36.75 -39.70
N THR A 724 -18.06 -37.24 -40.83
CA THR A 724 -16.81 -36.77 -41.44
C THR A 724 -17.01 -36.41 -42.91
N PRO A 725 -16.50 -35.27 -43.41
CA PRO A 725 -16.55 -34.93 -44.84
C PRO A 725 -15.95 -36.00 -45.75
N SER A 726 -16.20 -35.89 -47.07
CA SER A 726 -15.67 -36.83 -48.05
C SER A 726 -14.13 -36.89 -48.02
N GLY A 727 -13.58 -38.10 -48.11
CA GLY A 727 -12.13 -38.35 -48.07
C GLY A 727 -11.52 -38.49 -46.67
N TYR A 728 -12.33 -38.40 -45.61
CA TYR A 728 -11.90 -38.68 -44.24
C TYR A 728 -11.93 -40.19 -44.01
N VAL A 729 -10.93 -40.71 -43.31
CA VAL A 729 -10.73 -42.14 -43.08
C VAL A 729 -10.75 -42.41 -41.59
N GLU A 730 -11.61 -43.31 -41.14
CA GLU A 730 -11.58 -43.86 -39.78
C GLU A 730 -11.15 -45.32 -39.78
N THR A 731 -10.40 -45.73 -38.77
CA THR A 731 -10.02 -47.15 -38.59
C THR A 731 -10.63 -47.68 -37.30
N VAL A 732 -11.52 -48.67 -37.41
CA VAL A 732 -12.15 -49.34 -36.25
C VAL A 732 -11.67 -50.78 -36.15
N SER A 733 -11.34 -51.19 -34.94
CA SER A 733 -10.90 -52.54 -34.59
C SER A 733 -11.69 -53.05 -33.38
N GLY A 734 -11.75 -54.38 -33.24
CA GLY A 734 -12.51 -55.07 -32.20
C GLY A 734 -13.74 -55.76 -32.77
N SER A 735 -14.83 -55.87 -32.02
CA SER A 735 -15.94 -56.76 -32.41
C SER A 735 -17.33 -56.31 -31.97
N GLY A 736 -18.33 -56.64 -32.78
CA GLY A 736 -19.74 -56.44 -32.43
C GLY A 736 -20.22 -54.99 -32.42
N ASP A 737 -19.50 -54.06 -33.05
CA ASP A 737 -19.82 -52.64 -33.01
C ASP A 737 -20.93 -52.28 -34.01
N THR A 738 -21.78 -51.30 -33.65
CA THR A 738 -22.73 -50.68 -34.59
C THR A 738 -22.20 -49.31 -35.00
N ILE A 739 -21.94 -49.10 -36.29
CA ILE A 739 -21.29 -47.91 -36.83
C ILE A 739 -22.22 -47.22 -37.83
N SER A 740 -22.60 -45.98 -37.58
CA SER A 740 -23.42 -45.18 -38.50
C SER A 740 -22.57 -44.12 -39.18
N LEU A 741 -22.51 -44.16 -40.51
CA LEU A 741 -21.90 -43.12 -41.34
C LEU A 741 -23.00 -42.11 -41.73
N THR A 742 -22.78 -40.84 -41.43
CA THR A 742 -23.84 -39.81 -41.51
C THR A 742 -23.61 -38.76 -42.60
N THR A 743 -22.51 -38.85 -43.32
CA THR A 743 -22.02 -37.89 -44.31
C THR A 743 -21.55 -38.63 -45.54
N THR A 744 -21.90 -38.15 -46.74
CA THR A 744 -21.64 -38.90 -47.97
C THR A 744 -20.16 -38.90 -48.32
N GLY A 745 -19.63 -40.06 -48.68
CA GLY A 745 -18.23 -40.21 -49.08
C GLY A 745 -17.29 -40.47 -47.90
N ALA A 746 -17.83 -40.90 -46.76
CA ALA A 746 -17.03 -41.33 -45.62
C ALA A 746 -16.25 -42.61 -45.97
N THR A 747 -15.03 -42.74 -45.47
CA THR A 747 -14.23 -43.96 -45.61
C THR A 747 -14.01 -44.62 -44.25
N LEU A 748 -14.37 -45.90 -44.12
CA LEU A 748 -14.24 -46.67 -42.90
C LEU A 748 -13.38 -47.92 -43.15
N LYS A 749 -12.34 -48.13 -42.35
CA LYS A 749 -11.53 -49.34 -42.32
C LYS A 749 -11.89 -50.16 -41.08
N LEU A 750 -12.15 -51.45 -41.25
CA LEU A 750 -12.60 -52.35 -40.21
C LEU A 750 -11.64 -53.52 -40.04
N SER A 751 -11.43 -53.92 -38.80
CA SER A 751 -10.78 -55.18 -38.42
C SER A 751 -11.55 -55.85 -37.28
N GLY A 752 -11.42 -57.17 -37.15
CA GLY A 752 -12.26 -57.99 -36.27
C GLY A 752 -13.65 -58.24 -36.86
N SER A 753 -14.56 -58.81 -36.06
CA SER A 753 -15.77 -59.48 -36.58
C SER A 753 -17.07 -58.98 -35.93
N GLY A 754 -18.18 -59.12 -36.66
CA GLY A 754 -19.52 -58.86 -36.14
C GLY A 754 -19.94 -57.39 -36.18
N HIS A 755 -19.21 -56.55 -36.91
CA HIS A 755 -19.57 -55.13 -37.09
C HIS A 755 -20.86 -54.97 -37.90
N VAL A 756 -21.68 -53.99 -37.56
CA VAL A 756 -22.85 -53.58 -38.34
C VAL A 756 -22.64 -52.13 -38.77
N VAL A 757 -22.44 -51.89 -40.07
CA VAL A 757 -22.24 -50.56 -40.64
C VAL A 757 -23.51 -50.09 -41.31
N ASN A 758 -24.09 -49.00 -40.83
CA ASN A 758 -25.15 -48.27 -41.50
C ASN A 758 -24.51 -47.17 -42.35
N ALA A 759 -24.18 -47.51 -43.59
CA ALA A 759 -23.60 -46.59 -44.55
C ALA A 759 -24.69 -45.85 -45.35
N ILE A 760 -24.29 -44.79 -46.05
CA ILE A 760 -25.14 -44.07 -47.00
C ILE A 760 -24.48 -44.04 -48.40
N ALA A 761 -25.22 -43.54 -49.39
CA ALA A 761 -24.76 -43.57 -50.77
C ALA A 761 -23.46 -42.80 -50.99
N GLY A 762 -22.49 -43.46 -51.62
CA GLY A 762 -21.16 -42.92 -51.91
C GLY A 762 -20.08 -43.25 -50.88
N ASP A 763 -20.43 -43.91 -49.77
CA ASP A 763 -19.45 -44.30 -48.75
C ASP A 763 -18.55 -45.46 -49.20
N THR A 764 -17.37 -45.54 -48.57
CA THR A 764 -16.41 -46.63 -48.77
C THR A 764 -16.15 -47.38 -47.47
N VAL A 765 -16.28 -48.70 -47.48
CA VAL A 765 -15.98 -49.57 -46.32
C VAL A 765 -14.94 -50.62 -46.71
N ALA A 766 -13.84 -50.70 -45.99
CA ALA A 766 -12.81 -51.72 -46.17
C ALA A 766 -12.77 -52.66 -44.97
N VAL A 767 -12.94 -53.96 -45.18
CA VAL A 767 -12.87 -55.00 -44.15
C VAL A 767 -11.55 -55.75 -44.31
N ALA A 768 -10.72 -55.75 -43.26
CA ALA A 768 -9.42 -56.42 -43.24
C ALA A 768 -9.56 -57.95 -43.35
N ALA A 769 -8.43 -58.62 -43.63
CA ALA A 769 -8.37 -60.08 -43.70
C ALA A 769 -8.90 -60.73 -42.41
N ASN A 770 -9.68 -61.81 -42.55
CA ASN A 770 -10.37 -62.52 -41.46
C ASN A 770 -11.33 -61.64 -40.61
N GLY A 771 -11.66 -60.43 -41.06
CA GLY A 771 -12.68 -59.59 -40.42
C GLY A 771 -14.09 -60.02 -40.78
N GLY A 772 -15.10 -59.37 -40.19
CA GLY A 772 -16.47 -59.57 -40.61
C GLY A 772 -17.40 -58.42 -40.28
N ALA A 773 -18.27 -58.08 -41.24
CA ALA A 773 -19.21 -56.97 -41.12
C ALA A 773 -20.50 -57.19 -41.92
N THR A 774 -21.61 -56.65 -41.44
CA THR A 774 -22.83 -56.41 -42.21
C THR A 774 -22.85 -54.95 -42.62
N ILE A 775 -22.93 -54.70 -43.92
CA ILE A 775 -22.97 -53.35 -44.51
C ILE A 775 -24.38 -53.09 -45.02
N ASN A 776 -25.06 -52.17 -44.36
CA ASN A 776 -26.36 -51.65 -44.74
C ASN A 776 -26.17 -50.35 -45.55
N GLY A 777 -27.13 -50.02 -46.41
CA GLY A 777 -27.09 -48.81 -47.24
C GLY A 777 -26.70 -49.12 -48.69
N SER A 778 -27.24 -48.34 -49.61
CA SER A 778 -27.11 -48.55 -51.06
C SER A 778 -26.00 -47.69 -51.66
N ASN A 779 -25.41 -48.14 -52.76
CA ASN A 779 -24.34 -47.47 -53.51
C ASN A 779 -23.08 -47.28 -52.66
N VAL A 780 -22.68 -48.34 -51.95
CA VAL A 780 -21.48 -48.39 -51.10
C VAL A 780 -20.36 -49.13 -51.83
N ALA A 781 -19.15 -48.59 -51.77
CA ALA A 781 -17.94 -49.26 -52.24
C ALA A 781 -17.33 -50.09 -51.10
N VAL A 782 -17.31 -51.42 -51.23
CA VAL A 782 -16.84 -52.34 -50.20
C VAL A 782 -15.57 -53.04 -50.66
N THR A 783 -14.49 -52.99 -49.89
CA THR A 783 -13.27 -53.80 -50.13
C THR A 783 -13.18 -54.87 -49.05
N VAL A 784 -12.91 -56.12 -49.44
CA VAL A 784 -12.93 -57.27 -48.53
C VAL A 784 -11.62 -58.06 -48.63
N GLY A 785 -10.93 -58.16 -47.50
CA GLY A 785 -9.69 -58.93 -47.38
C GLY A 785 -9.89 -60.44 -47.40
N SER A 786 -8.81 -61.18 -47.62
CA SER A 786 -8.83 -62.65 -47.64
C SER A 786 -9.33 -63.25 -46.33
N GLY A 787 -10.17 -64.28 -46.41
CA GLY A 787 -10.77 -64.96 -45.26
C GLY A 787 -11.84 -64.15 -44.52
N ALA A 788 -12.15 -62.92 -44.94
CA ALA A 788 -13.17 -62.11 -44.29
C ALA A 788 -14.60 -62.53 -44.70
N THR A 789 -15.57 -62.27 -43.82
CA THR A 789 -17.00 -62.58 -44.02
C THR A 789 -17.83 -61.30 -44.04
N VAL A 790 -18.39 -60.93 -45.19
CA VAL A 790 -19.16 -59.68 -45.32
C VAL A 790 -20.57 -59.96 -45.82
N THR A 791 -21.58 -59.32 -45.22
CA THR A 791 -22.93 -59.25 -45.76
C THR A 791 -23.17 -57.86 -46.32
N VAL A 792 -23.58 -57.74 -47.58
CA VAL A 792 -24.03 -56.48 -48.20
C VAL A 792 -25.55 -56.52 -48.33
N ALA A 793 -26.24 -55.64 -47.60
CA ALA A 793 -27.69 -55.63 -47.48
C ALA A 793 -28.36 -54.49 -48.26
N GLY A 794 -27.59 -53.55 -48.82
CA GLY A 794 -28.10 -52.46 -49.63
C GLY A 794 -27.94 -52.70 -51.14
N GLY A 795 -28.47 -51.78 -51.94
CA GLY A 795 -28.50 -51.94 -53.39
C GLY A 795 -27.46 -51.14 -54.14
N MET A 796 -27.09 -51.55 -55.37
CA MET A 796 -26.07 -50.87 -56.19
C MET A 796 -24.67 -50.87 -55.58
N ASP A 797 -24.40 -51.76 -54.61
CA ASP A 797 -23.10 -51.84 -53.96
C ASP A 797 -22.05 -52.43 -54.90
N THR A 798 -20.80 -51.96 -54.75
CA THR A 798 -19.64 -52.50 -55.48
C THR A 798 -18.68 -53.13 -54.48
N VAL A 799 -18.47 -54.44 -54.58
CA VAL A 799 -17.61 -55.22 -53.70
C VAL A 799 -16.35 -55.64 -54.45
N THR A 800 -15.18 -55.36 -53.90
CA THR A 800 -13.89 -55.89 -54.39
C THR A 800 -13.35 -56.85 -53.34
N ALA A 801 -13.24 -58.14 -53.69
CA ALA A 801 -12.92 -59.20 -52.75
C ALA A 801 -11.92 -60.20 -53.36
N ASN A 802 -10.99 -60.71 -52.54
CA ASN A 802 -10.09 -61.80 -52.94
C ASN A 802 -10.00 -62.86 -51.83
N GLY A 803 -10.51 -64.06 -52.09
CA GLY A 803 -10.51 -65.13 -51.10
C GLY A 803 -11.48 -64.91 -49.93
N ALA A 804 -12.57 -64.17 -50.14
CA ALA A 804 -13.53 -63.81 -49.08
C ALA A 804 -14.87 -64.53 -49.20
N ALA A 805 -15.66 -64.52 -48.13
CA ALA A 805 -17.06 -64.94 -48.13
C ALA A 805 -17.97 -63.70 -48.15
N VAL A 806 -18.73 -63.53 -49.24
CA VAL A 806 -19.63 -62.39 -49.44
C VAL A 806 -21.08 -62.90 -49.48
N THR A 807 -21.94 -62.39 -48.60
CA THR A 807 -23.39 -62.64 -48.65
C THR A 807 -24.07 -61.41 -49.23
N VAL A 808 -24.83 -61.58 -50.30
CA VAL A 808 -25.68 -60.56 -50.89
C VAL A 808 -27.09 -60.77 -50.33
N ALA A 809 -27.61 -59.74 -49.67
CA ALA A 809 -28.89 -59.76 -48.95
C ALA A 809 -29.68 -58.48 -49.20
N THR A 810 -29.81 -58.11 -50.47
CA THR A 810 -30.27 -56.77 -50.91
C THR A 810 -31.79 -56.71 -51.07
N PRO A 811 -32.42 -55.53 -51.19
CA PRO A 811 -33.82 -55.46 -51.57
C PRO A 811 -34.08 -56.09 -52.95
N ALA A 812 -35.28 -56.64 -53.17
CA ALA A 812 -35.64 -57.28 -54.44
C ALA A 812 -35.40 -56.35 -55.65
N ASN A 813 -34.91 -56.93 -56.76
CA ASN A 813 -34.57 -56.22 -58.01
C ASN A 813 -33.41 -55.22 -57.90
N SER A 814 -32.59 -55.34 -56.85
CA SER A 814 -31.37 -54.56 -56.73
C SER A 814 -30.17 -55.25 -57.39
N ARG A 815 -29.11 -54.49 -57.69
CA ARG A 815 -27.88 -55.00 -58.28
C ARG A 815 -26.70 -54.84 -57.35
N THR A 816 -25.90 -55.87 -57.15
CA THR A 816 -24.58 -55.78 -56.50
C THR A 816 -23.51 -56.19 -57.50
N SER A 817 -22.42 -55.42 -57.60
CA SER A 817 -21.28 -55.76 -58.45
C SER A 817 -20.17 -56.33 -57.58
N VAL A 818 -19.72 -57.55 -57.83
CA VAL A 818 -18.59 -58.17 -57.12
C VAL A 818 -17.43 -58.37 -58.10
N SER A 819 -16.22 -57.99 -57.69
CA SER A 819 -15.00 -58.16 -58.48
C SER A 819 -13.89 -58.83 -57.67
N GLY A 820 -13.01 -59.56 -58.35
CA GLY A 820 -11.85 -60.24 -57.79
C GLY A 820 -11.97 -61.77 -57.83
N ALA A 821 -11.10 -62.47 -57.11
CA ALA A 821 -10.89 -63.90 -57.31
C ALA A 821 -11.11 -64.76 -56.05
N ASN A 822 -11.45 -66.03 -56.29
CA ASN A 822 -11.54 -67.07 -55.26
C ASN A 822 -12.53 -66.77 -54.11
N ASN A 823 -13.60 -66.02 -54.38
CA ASN A 823 -14.60 -65.67 -53.38
C ASN A 823 -15.73 -66.70 -53.34
N THR A 824 -16.32 -66.93 -52.17
CA THR A 824 -17.62 -67.60 -52.03
C THR A 824 -18.71 -66.56 -51.88
N ILE A 825 -19.66 -66.52 -52.81
CA ILE A 825 -20.72 -65.51 -52.87
C ILE A 825 -22.07 -66.19 -52.66
N ALA A 826 -22.79 -65.83 -51.60
CA ALA A 826 -24.13 -66.36 -51.33
C ALA A 826 -25.21 -65.32 -51.70
N LEU A 827 -26.16 -65.71 -52.53
CA LEU A 827 -27.36 -64.91 -52.85
C LEU A 827 -28.51 -65.39 -51.98
N THR A 828 -29.12 -64.49 -51.22
CA THR A 828 -30.04 -64.90 -50.12
C THR A 828 -31.44 -64.31 -50.20
N THR A 829 -31.65 -63.26 -51.01
CA THR A 829 -33.00 -62.71 -51.22
C THR A 829 -33.50 -62.95 -52.63
N THR A 830 -34.81 -62.95 -52.82
CA THR A 830 -35.43 -63.24 -54.12
C THR A 830 -35.28 -62.07 -55.09
N GLY A 831 -34.90 -62.33 -56.34
CA GLY A 831 -34.82 -61.28 -57.36
C GLY A 831 -33.54 -60.43 -57.33
N GLU A 832 -32.47 -60.87 -56.65
CA GLU A 832 -31.18 -60.16 -56.63
C GLU A 832 -30.49 -60.23 -57.98
N THR A 833 -29.88 -59.13 -58.41
CA THR A 833 -28.96 -59.12 -59.55
C THR A 833 -27.51 -59.08 -59.07
N LEU A 834 -26.71 -60.09 -59.38
CA LEU A 834 -25.26 -60.09 -59.13
C LEU A 834 -24.53 -59.85 -60.45
N ALA A 835 -23.75 -58.77 -60.55
CA ALA A 835 -22.77 -58.58 -61.61
C ALA A 835 -21.41 -59.05 -61.11
N LEU A 836 -20.84 -60.11 -61.70
CA LEU A 836 -19.60 -60.72 -61.22
C LEU A 836 -18.48 -60.63 -62.25
N THR A 837 -17.30 -60.19 -61.79
CA THR A 837 -16.07 -60.12 -62.58
C THR A 837 -14.89 -60.75 -61.83
N GLY A 838 -13.99 -61.42 -62.55
CA GLY A 838 -12.84 -62.13 -61.96
C GLY A 838 -12.97 -63.66 -61.97
N THR A 839 -11.98 -64.35 -61.39
CA THR A 839 -11.79 -65.80 -61.59
C THR A 839 -11.93 -66.64 -60.33
N GLY A 840 -12.34 -67.91 -60.48
CA GLY A 840 -12.35 -68.88 -59.37
C GLY A 840 -13.39 -68.62 -58.27
N ASN A 841 -14.41 -67.79 -58.53
CA ASN A 841 -15.48 -67.51 -57.57
C ASN A 841 -16.52 -68.65 -57.54
N THR A 842 -16.99 -69.03 -56.35
CA THR A 842 -18.11 -69.97 -56.14
C THR A 842 -19.35 -69.19 -55.76
N ILE A 843 -20.48 -69.45 -56.40
CA ILE A 843 -21.74 -68.73 -56.21
C ILE A 843 -22.78 -69.71 -55.69
N VAL A 844 -23.33 -69.45 -54.51
CA VAL A 844 -24.36 -70.28 -53.89
C VAL A 844 -25.68 -69.53 -53.95
N ALA A 845 -26.59 -69.98 -54.81
CA ALA A 845 -27.94 -69.40 -54.91
C ALA A 845 -28.86 -70.05 -53.86
N LYS A 846 -29.12 -69.34 -52.75
CA LYS A 846 -30.00 -69.83 -51.67
C LYS A 846 -31.46 -69.38 -51.82
N SER A 847 -31.74 -68.46 -52.75
CA SER A 847 -33.05 -67.88 -53.03
C SER A 847 -33.45 -68.07 -54.50
N THR A 848 -34.75 -67.91 -54.79
CA THR A 848 -35.33 -68.06 -56.13
C THR A 848 -35.35 -66.74 -56.90
N GLY A 849 -35.29 -66.81 -58.23
CA GLY A 849 -35.38 -65.65 -59.13
C GLY A 849 -34.15 -64.74 -59.17
N ALA A 850 -33.00 -65.19 -58.68
CA ALA A 850 -31.75 -64.43 -58.78
C ALA A 850 -31.30 -64.30 -60.25
N THR A 851 -30.82 -63.12 -60.65
CA THR A 851 -30.19 -62.86 -61.94
C THR A 851 -28.69 -62.71 -61.76
N LEU A 852 -27.91 -63.59 -62.38
CA LEU A 852 -26.46 -63.55 -62.37
C LEU A 852 -25.97 -63.05 -63.73
N ALA A 853 -25.30 -61.90 -63.77
CA ALA A 853 -24.63 -61.37 -64.95
C ALA A 853 -23.11 -61.56 -64.78
N LEU A 854 -22.50 -62.36 -65.64
CA LEU A 854 -21.07 -62.66 -65.60
C LEU A 854 -20.33 -61.87 -66.68
N SER A 855 -19.15 -61.37 -66.35
CA SER A 855 -18.15 -61.00 -67.37
C SER A 855 -16.75 -61.29 -66.85
N SER A 856 -16.10 -62.34 -67.39
CA SER A 856 -14.73 -62.73 -66.98
C SER A 856 -13.63 -61.87 -67.62
N ASN A 857 -13.93 -60.68 -68.15
CA ASN A 857 -12.98 -59.86 -68.92
C ASN A 857 -12.27 -60.62 -70.07
N GLY A 858 -12.91 -61.64 -70.65
CA GLY A 858 -12.43 -62.29 -71.88
C GLY A 858 -11.60 -63.57 -71.71
N VAL A 859 -11.53 -64.17 -70.52
CA VAL A 859 -10.69 -65.38 -70.25
C VAL A 859 -11.43 -66.73 -70.39
N GLY A 860 -12.62 -66.76 -70.98
CA GLY A 860 -13.45 -67.97 -71.09
C GLY A 860 -14.30 -68.27 -69.84
N PRO A 861 -14.89 -69.48 -69.74
CA PRO A 861 -15.78 -69.85 -68.64
C PRO A 861 -15.04 -69.85 -67.30
N SER A 862 -15.66 -69.32 -66.25
CA SER A 862 -14.98 -69.13 -64.96
C SER A 862 -15.94 -69.21 -63.78
N GLY A 863 -15.48 -69.77 -62.66
CA GLY A 863 -16.25 -69.93 -61.43
C GLY A 863 -17.19 -71.14 -61.43
N GLU A 864 -17.82 -71.39 -60.29
CA GLU A 864 -18.77 -72.48 -60.04
C GLU A 864 -20.10 -71.89 -59.56
N LEU A 865 -21.22 -72.34 -60.13
CA LEU A 865 -22.57 -72.07 -59.64
C LEU A 865 -23.10 -73.30 -58.90
N ASP A 866 -23.23 -73.20 -57.59
CA ASP A 866 -23.82 -74.22 -56.73
C ASP A 866 -25.32 -74.00 -56.59
N LEU A 867 -26.08 -75.03 -56.97
CA LEU A 867 -27.52 -75.12 -56.80
C LEU A 867 -27.83 -75.89 -55.53
N ILE A 868 -28.80 -75.40 -54.75
CA ILE A 868 -29.31 -76.08 -53.55
C ILE A 868 -30.37 -77.15 -53.87
N VAL A 869 -30.47 -77.58 -55.12
CA VAL A 869 -31.44 -78.57 -55.61
C VAL A 869 -30.70 -79.77 -56.21
N THR A 870 -31.28 -80.96 -56.13
CA THR A 870 -30.75 -82.19 -56.74
C THR A 870 -30.87 -82.10 -58.27
N HIS A 871 -29.99 -82.78 -59.01
CA HIS A 871 -29.90 -82.62 -60.47
C HIS A 871 -31.20 -83.03 -61.19
N ASP A 872 -31.94 -84.01 -60.65
CA ASP A 872 -33.22 -84.54 -61.15
C ASP A 872 -34.39 -83.54 -61.07
N LYS A 873 -34.16 -82.39 -60.45
CA LYS A 873 -35.09 -81.27 -60.34
C LYS A 873 -34.65 -80.05 -61.15
N VAL A 874 -33.53 -80.11 -61.86
CA VAL A 874 -33.04 -78.96 -62.64
C VAL A 874 -33.55 -79.01 -64.08
N TRP A 875 -34.10 -77.90 -64.54
CA TRP A 875 -34.53 -77.70 -65.93
C TRP A 875 -33.84 -76.47 -66.53
N LEU A 876 -33.27 -76.63 -67.73
CA LEU A 876 -32.59 -75.55 -68.45
C LEU A 876 -33.48 -75.00 -69.56
N GLN A 877 -33.57 -73.68 -69.66
CA GLN A 877 -34.22 -72.99 -70.76
C GLN A 877 -33.32 -71.89 -71.33
N ARG A 878 -33.54 -71.54 -72.59
CA ARG A 878 -32.92 -70.37 -73.22
C ARG A 878 -33.93 -69.25 -73.36
N SER A 879 -33.58 -68.04 -72.93
CA SER A 879 -34.38 -66.83 -73.13
C SER A 879 -33.52 -65.76 -73.78
N GLY A 880 -33.65 -65.58 -75.10
CA GLY A 880 -32.74 -64.71 -75.87
C GLY A 880 -31.28 -65.17 -75.78
N ASN A 881 -30.42 -64.33 -75.20
CA ASN A 881 -29.01 -64.64 -74.93
C ASN A 881 -28.75 -65.21 -73.53
N ASP A 882 -29.79 -65.37 -72.71
CA ASP A 882 -29.69 -65.79 -71.31
C ASP A 882 -29.96 -67.29 -71.16
N LEU A 883 -29.29 -67.94 -70.20
CA LEU A 883 -29.60 -69.29 -69.73
C LEU A 883 -30.44 -69.17 -68.46
N VAL A 884 -31.58 -69.86 -68.44
CA VAL A 884 -32.48 -69.93 -67.29
C VAL A 884 -32.38 -71.32 -66.69
N VAL A 885 -32.16 -71.38 -65.37
CA VAL A 885 -32.10 -72.61 -64.59
C VAL A 885 -33.30 -72.63 -63.65
N ASP A 886 -34.27 -73.47 -63.96
CA ASP A 886 -35.50 -73.65 -63.19
C ASP A 886 -35.44 -74.88 -62.31
N GLN A 887 -36.14 -74.83 -61.18
CA GLN A 887 -36.45 -76.01 -60.39
C GLN A 887 -37.83 -76.52 -60.78
N LEU A 888 -37.91 -77.82 -61.09
CA LEU A 888 -39.14 -78.48 -61.48
C LEU A 888 -40.21 -78.40 -60.37
N GLY A 889 -41.34 -77.76 -60.71
CA GLY A 889 -42.56 -77.76 -59.92
C GLY A 889 -42.61 -76.76 -58.77
N THR A 890 -41.64 -75.85 -58.69
CA THR A 890 -41.59 -74.83 -57.64
C THR A 890 -41.40 -73.43 -58.20
N ALA A 891 -40.18 -73.09 -58.60
CA ALA A 891 -39.76 -71.73 -58.92
C ALA A 891 -38.47 -71.72 -59.76
N GLN A 892 -38.21 -70.58 -60.40
CA GLN A 892 -36.93 -70.33 -61.06
C GLN A 892 -35.82 -70.22 -60.02
N VAL A 893 -34.71 -70.93 -60.22
CA VAL A 893 -33.57 -70.89 -59.29
C VAL A 893 -32.66 -69.72 -59.64
N VAL A 894 -32.19 -69.65 -60.89
CA VAL A 894 -31.28 -68.58 -61.31
C VAL A 894 -31.38 -68.31 -62.82
N LYS A 895 -31.21 -67.05 -63.20
CA LYS A 895 -31.05 -66.60 -64.58
C LYS A 895 -29.61 -66.14 -64.81
N LEU A 896 -28.89 -66.83 -65.68
CA LEU A 896 -27.53 -66.49 -66.13
C LEU A 896 -27.63 -65.60 -67.37
N SER A 897 -27.39 -64.30 -67.19
CA SER A 897 -27.52 -63.30 -68.24
C SER A 897 -26.37 -63.37 -69.24
N ASN A 898 -26.69 -63.21 -70.53
CA ASN A 898 -25.74 -63.20 -71.65
C ASN A 898 -24.90 -64.48 -71.82
N TRP A 899 -25.32 -65.61 -71.24
CA TRP A 899 -24.65 -66.91 -71.37
C TRP A 899 -24.22 -67.23 -72.81
N PHE A 900 -25.13 -67.06 -73.78
CA PHE A 900 -24.89 -67.41 -75.18
C PHE A 900 -24.23 -66.30 -76.02
N SER A 901 -23.82 -65.19 -75.40
CA SER A 901 -23.20 -64.06 -76.11
C SER A 901 -21.71 -64.24 -76.34
N SER A 902 -21.01 -64.93 -75.43
CA SER A 902 -19.56 -65.11 -75.40
C SER A 902 -19.20 -66.19 -74.37
N THR A 903 -18.13 -66.94 -74.60
CA THR A 903 -17.60 -67.92 -73.63
C THR A 903 -17.13 -67.27 -72.33
N SER A 904 -16.85 -65.95 -72.33
CA SER A 904 -16.51 -65.19 -71.12
C SER A 904 -17.70 -64.89 -70.20
N SER A 905 -18.91 -65.23 -70.65
CA SER A 905 -20.17 -65.03 -69.92
C SER A 905 -20.70 -66.34 -69.32
N GLU A 906 -19.95 -67.43 -69.45
CA GLU A 906 -20.31 -68.76 -68.94
C GLU A 906 -19.64 -69.01 -67.57
N VAL A 907 -20.31 -69.78 -66.70
CA VAL A 907 -19.63 -70.37 -65.53
C VAL A 907 -18.85 -71.62 -65.97
N ALA A 908 -17.74 -71.93 -65.30
CA ALA A 908 -16.97 -73.13 -65.62
C ALA A 908 -17.72 -74.41 -65.25
N THR A 909 -18.48 -74.37 -64.15
CA THR A 909 -19.28 -75.49 -63.65
C THR A 909 -20.61 -75.01 -63.09
N ILE A 910 -21.70 -75.76 -63.36
CA ILE A 910 -22.96 -75.69 -62.60
C ILE A 910 -23.08 -76.99 -61.82
N LYS A 911 -23.16 -76.92 -60.50
CA LYS A 911 -23.18 -78.11 -59.64
C LYS A 911 -24.49 -78.21 -58.87
N ALA A 912 -25.10 -79.38 -58.89
CA ALA A 912 -26.29 -79.71 -58.12
C ALA A 912 -25.93 -80.13 -56.68
N SER A 913 -26.91 -80.08 -55.77
CA SER A 913 -26.72 -80.38 -54.34
C SER A 913 -26.30 -81.82 -54.02
N ASP A 914 -26.51 -82.75 -54.95
CA ASP A 914 -26.06 -84.15 -54.87
C ASP A 914 -24.68 -84.39 -55.50
N GLY A 915 -24.01 -83.32 -55.94
CA GLY A 915 -22.63 -83.33 -56.41
C GLY A 915 -22.45 -83.53 -57.92
N VAL A 916 -23.53 -83.66 -58.70
CA VAL A 916 -23.45 -83.75 -60.17
C VAL A 916 -23.08 -82.38 -60.76
N VAL A 917 -22.20 -82.35 -61.76
CA VAL A 917 -21.63 -81.13 -62.34
C VAL A 917 -21.89 -81.05 -63.85
N LEU A 918 -22.30 -79.88 -64.35
CA LEU A 918 -22.35 -79.53 -65.77
C LEU A 918 -21.20 -78.60 -66.13
N THR A 919 -20.47 -78.94 -67.19
CA THR A 919 -19.62 -78.00 -67.93
C THR A 919 -20.45 -77.23 -68.96
N PRO A 920 -19.96 -76.13 -69.56
CA PRO A 920 -20.66 -75.43 -70.63
C PRO A 920 -21.05 -76.32 -71.83
N THR A 921 -20.27 -77.36 -72.09
CA THR A 921 -20.57 -78.35 -73.15
C THR A 921 -21.78 -79.21 -72.75
N ASP A 922 -21.82 -79.65 -71.49
CA ASP A 922 -22.95 -80.43 -70.95
C ASP A 922 -24.23 -79.60 -70.91
N VAL A 923 -24.14 -78.32 -70.50
CA VAL A 923 -25.24 -77.35 -70.55
C VAL A 923 -25.82 -77.27 -71.96
N THR A 924 -24.97 -77.12 -72.97
CA THR A 924 -25.42 -77.00 -74.37
C THR A 924 -26.12 -78.27 -74.85
N SER A 925 -25.56 -79.45 -74.56
CA SER A 925 -26.16 -80.73 -74.94
C SER A 925 -27.51 -80.97 -74.24
N LEU A 926 -27.56 -80.70 -72.95
CA LEU A 926 -28.74 -80.89 -72.12
C LEU A 926 -29.87 -79.91 -72.48
N LEU A 927 -29.54 -78.63 -72.64
CA LEU A 927 -30.48 -77.60 -73.07
C LEU A 927 -31.09 -77.95 -74.44
N GLY A 928 -30.30 -78.50 -75.37
CA GLY A 928 -30.79 -78.99 -76.65
C GLY A 928 -31.89 -80.06 -76.49
N LYS A 929 -31.61 -81.09 -75.67
CA LYS A 929 -32.59 -82.15 -75.34
C LYS A 929 -33.86 -81.57 -74.68
N MET A 930 -33.70 -80.67 -73.72
CA MET A 930 -34.81 -80.04 -72.98
C MET A 930 -35.67 -79.16 -73.89
N THR A 931 -35.05 -78.46 -74.84
CA THR A 931 -35.74 -77.63 -75.83
C THR A 931 -36.56 -78.50 -76.81
N THR A 932 -35.98 -79.60 -77.32
CA THR A 932 -36.70 -80.54 -78.19
C THR A 932 -37.89 -81.16 -77.45
N PHE A 933 -37.71 -81.56 -76.18
CA PHE A 933 -38.80 -82.09 -75.36
C PHE A 933 -39.93 -81.06 -75.18
N ALA A 934 -39.62 -79.84 -74.73
CA ALA A 934 -40.61 -78.79 -74.53
C ALA A 934 -41.36 -78.42 -75.82
N GLY A 935 -40.66 -78.37 -76.96
CA GLY A 935 -41.27 -78.11 -78.27
C GLY A 935 -42.21 -79.23 -78.75
N GLY A 936 -41.96 -80.48 -78.34
CA GLY A 936 -42.82 -81.62 -78.62
C GLY A 936 -44.01 -81.81 -77.67
N HIS A 937 -44.04 -81.08 -76.54
CA HIS A 937 -45.04 -81.24 -75.48
C HIS A 937 -45.73 -79.89 -75.18
N ALA A 938 -46.72 -79.53 -76.02
CA ALA A 938 -47.46 -78.28 -75.89
C ALA A 938 -48.12 -78.12 -74.51
N GLY A 939 -47.90 -76.97 -73.87
CA GLY A 939 -48.41 -76.67 -72.52
C GLY A 939 -47.48 -77.11 -71.37
N TYR A 940 -46.35 -77.76 -71.66
CA TYR A 940 -45.33 -78.08 -70.66
C TYR A 940 -44.76 -76.78 -70.05
N ASN A 941 -44.75 -76.71 -68.72
CA ASN A 941 -44.15 -75.61 -67.97
C ASN A 941 -43.33 -76.18 -66.81
N PRO A 942 -41.99 -76.04 -66.84
CA PRO A 942 -41.12 -76.61 -65.82
C PRO A 942 -41.42 -76.08 -64.40
N LEU A 943 -41.96 -74.86 -64.28
CA LEU A 943 -42.29 -74.26 -62.99
C LEU A 943 -43.52 -74.88 -62.32
N THR A 944 -44.39 -75.57 -63.07
CA THR A 944 -45.60 -76.21 -62.51
C THR A 944 -45.52 -77.73 -62.51
N THR A 945 -44.50 -78.33 -63.14
CA THR A 945 -44.34 -79.78 -63.23
C THR A 945 -43.49 -80.34 -62.10
N THR A 946 -44.09 -81.10 -61.18
CA THR A 946 -43.40 -81.64 -59.99
C THR A 946 -42.64 -82.96 -60.23
N SER A 947 -42.89 -83.59 -61.37
CA SER A 947 -42.23 -84.81 -61.86
C SER A 947 -40.70 -84.67 -61.92
N THR A 948 -39.93 -85.60 -61.34
CA THR A 948 -38.47 -85.68 -61.55
C THR A 948 -38.17 -86.08 -63.00
N SER A 949 -37.05 -85.62 -63.55
CA SER A 949 -36.59 -85.97 -64.89
C SER A 949 -35.98 -87.37 -64.99
N THR A 950 -35.54 -87.93 -63.86
CA THR A 950 -34.94 -89.28 -63.76
C THR A 950 -36.01 -90.34 -63.51
N ASN A 951 -35.92 -91.49 -64.20
CA ASN A 951 -36.82 -92.64 -64.07
C ASN A 951 -38.33 -92.35 -64.13
N ASN A 952 -38.72 -91.29 -64.83
CA ASN A 952 -40.12 -90.90 -64.99
C ASN A 952 -40.58 -91.15 -66.43
N ALA A 953 -41.60 -92.00 -66.58
CA ALA A 953 -42.17 -92.36 -67.89
C ALA A 953 -42.63 -91.14 -68.70
N TYR A 954 -42.99 -90.04 -68.02
CA TYR A 954 -43.39 -88.77 -68.65
C TYR A 954 -42.29 -88.17 -69.55
N TYR A 955 -41.02 -88.37 -69.19
CA TYR A 955 -39.88 -87.83 -69.95
C TYR A 955 -39.30 -88.84 -70.96
N GLY A 956 -39.89 -90.04 -71.08
CA GLY A 956 -39.69 -90.96 -72.20
C GLY A 956 -38.27 -91.49 -72.44
N GLY A 957 -37.38 -91.49 -71.44
CA GLY A 957 -35.97 -91.90 -71.60
C GLY A 957 -35.10 -90.93 -72.40
N THR A 958 -35.67 -89.81 -72.86
CA THR A 958 -35.06 -88.79 -73.74
C THR A 958 -33.78 -88.18 -73.15
N PHE A 959 -33.67 -88.17 -71.83
CA PHE A 959 -32.60 -87.50 -71.11
C PHE A 959 -31.48 -88.41 -70.61
N SER A 960 -31.48 -89.71 -70.92
CA SER A 960 -30.53 -90.66 -70.31
C SER A 960 -29.06 -90.27 -70.50
N GLY A 961 -28.32 -90.20 -69.39
CA GLY A 961 -26.87 -90.02 -69.31
C GLY A 961 -26.46 -88.77 -68.53
N TYR A 962 -25.43 -88.93 -67.68
CA TYR A 962 -24.71 -87.99 -66.80
C TYR A 962 -25.42 -86.83 -66.08
N TRP A 963 -26.51 -86.27 -66.60
CA TRP A 963 -27.35 -85.28 -65.93
C TRP A 963 -28.73 -85.81 -65.52
N HIS A 964 -29.28 -86.83 -66.20
CA HIS A 964 -30.55 -87.49 -65.85
C HIS A 964 -30.49 -89.01 -66.06
#